data_AF-A0A0U5D1F3-F1
#
_entry.id   AF-A0A0U5D1F3-F1
#
_cell.length_a   1.000
_cell.length_b   1.000
_cell.length_c   1.000
_cell.angle_alpha   90.00
_cell.angle_beta   90.00
_cell.angle_gamma   90.00
#
_symmetry.space_group_name_H-M   'P 1'
#
loop_
_entity.id
_entity.type
_entity.pdbx_description
1 polymer ?
#
loop_
_entity_poly.entity_id
_entity_poly.type
_entity_poly.pdbx_seq_one_letter_code
_entity_poly.pdbx_strand_id
1 'polypeptide(L)'
;MAVLAAALVVAAAGVGGAVGAVSGSTTTQAADSNPVEFVYVDDSTSEITFMRADGTTVGTGVSDAAIVGPMADLDDDGLLEASYVTTGAGVKAVDANGETQMLVEDGDASTGKVGVGDWTGDGVPEVVYADANNQLRYVNVSGSPTAVGGEEAKTVLGVTDFDGSGTTDVVFVGTSQNLHYYNGSTTNDTEYGNFANSDAAGAPADIYGDGELWVPVIDGSQYPEIVNSTGTDREFRETSNNTDKQPVAAVDWVGDDTHEIIHSQNAELAYTRADGTTRKVTDADGATVSIDESAGVARVVSRPADLSVSEFAATATGDQNVTVNVTTNHDLSELNVTLDGPETAALTLAAGDFEETGTDPYSYTATYDGSADGEYTATLDSAASAGDATSGNTDTATVDDRVPTVESVNLTDATNGDGDVEAGDEVTVNATVSGDVDSVTADLSAFDAGTVTLTGDGTGSYEANATVGPDATDGDQNVTVTASDGEGNTDSGTTGALRVDTENLSVALNDTRTVEEGQSVEFSPASVSGATGDVTYDWTFGDGNSSSGETVTHTYSASGTYTVEVTATDETGDTASDTTNVTVENPPVVESVNLTDATDGNGTVSPRDEVTVNATVSGSVDSVTADLSAFDAGSVELVADGGTYTNTTTVGANVTEGAQSATVTATGASGTEDSATTGTLDVVVDELTVTVGDDRTVGVNETVEYDASVAGATGDVTYDWTFGDGESATGKTVTHAYADTGTYTVEVTATDDAGTASDVTNVTVEDAPVVESAALTDATNGNGIVAPGDNVTVSATVSGDVASVETDLSAFDAGNVTLTSDGTGDYAANVTVGSNATDGDQNATVVATGNQGNTDTGETGALTVDTENLSVSLNDTKTVEEGESAKFSPASVSDATGSVDYDWTFDDGGSASGETVTHAFEDDGTYEVILTADDGSDDVDTASMSVAVTANETTIEGTTTTDSSTTTDPSTTTSEPTSGDGGDGGTNDPAGSSDDETDPVATATATATPTTGGSAGTTTARPTESTTATATTAPTSERTPTATATAAETATATTAEPGAENVPPQSPGEAPGFGTAAALLALLAAAALALRE
;
A
#
# COMPACT_ATOMS: atom_id res chain seq x y z
N MET A 1 44.81 2.15 30.95
CA MET A 1 45.64 1.81 29.75
C MET A 1 46.55 0.63 30.09
N ALA A 2 46.74 -0.41 29.27
CA ALA A 2 45.96 -0.85 28.11
C ALA A 2 46.29 -2.32 27.74
N VAL A 3 45.25 -3.14 27.56
CA VAL A 3 45.04 -4.11 26.46
C VAL A 3 46.08 -5.24 26.20
N LEU A 4 45.75 -6.44 26.71
CA LEU A 4 45.45 -7.68 25.96
C LEU A 4 46.48 -8.34 24.99
N ALA A 5 46.73 -9.66 25.16
CA ALA A 5 46.49 -10.74 24.17
C ALA A 5 46.96 -12.15 24.66
N ALA A 6 46.30 -13.22 24.21
CA ALA A 6 46.38 -14.60 24.75
C ALA A 6 47.37 -15.56 24.02
N ALA A 7 47.64 -16.74 24.61
CA ALA A 7 47.50 -18.09 23.95
C ALA A 7 48.07 -19.30 24.74
N LEU A 8 47.18 -20.04 25.42
CA LEU A 8 46.93 -21.52 25.44
C LEU A 8 48.02 -22.64 25.31
N VAL A 9 47.67 -23.81 25.87
CA VAL A 9 48.10 -25.23 25.67
C VAL A 9 49.44 -25.77 26.26
N VAL A 10 49.34 -26.71 27.22
CA VAL A 10 49.78 -28.15 27.19
C VAL A 10 49.87 -28.71 28.63
N ALA A 11 49.47 -29.97 28.84
CA ALA A 11 49.20 -30.56 30.15
C ALA A 11 50.19 -31.65 30.65
N ALA A 12 49.93 -32.12 31.88
CA ALA A 12 50.02 -33.53 32.36
C ALA A 12 51.12 -33.98 33.36
N ALA A 13 50.63 -34.63 34.43
CA ALA A 13 51.22 -35.69 35.28
C ALA A 13 52.39 -35.38 36.26
N GLY A 14 52.29 -35.88 37.51
CA GLY A 14 53.35 -35.68 38.54
C GLY A 14 53.38 -36.61 39.78
N VAL A 15 52.23 -36.95 40.39
CA VAL A 15 52.05 -37.91 41.53
C VAL A 15 52.83 -37.64 42.84
N GLY A 16 52.11 -37.46 43.96
CA GLY A 16 52.72 -37.56 45.30
C GLY A 16 51.88 -37.00 46.46
N GLY A 17 50.76 -37.64 46.82
CA GLY A 17 49.86 -37.16 47.89
C GLY A 17 50.09 -37.77 49.28
N ALA A 18 49.60 -37.08 50.32
CA ALA A 18 49.16 -37.67 51.60
C ALA A 18 48.41 -36.65 52.49
N VAL A 19 47.07 -36.70 52.45
CA VAL A 19 46.10 -36.36 53.52
C VAL A 19 46.35 -35.13 54.41
N GLY A 20 45.55 -34.09 54.18
CA GLY A 20 45.18 -33.07 55.18
C GLY A 20 43.79 -32.54 54.81
N ALA A 21 42.84 -32.54 55.74
CA ALA A 21 41.48 -32.08 55.47
C ALA A 21 41.41 -30.54 55.47
N VAL A 22 40.69 -30.00 54.48
CA VAL A 22 40.31 -28.59 54.31
C VAL A 22 38.87 -28.61 53.79
N SER A 23 38.05 -27.61 54.12
CA SER A 23 36.65 -27.51 53.66
C SER A 23 36.53 -27.70 52.15
N GLY A 24 35.44 -28.36 51.73
CA GLY A 24 35.10 -28.48 50.32
C GLY A 24 34.78 -27.10 49.75
N SER A 25 35.66 -26.60 48.89
CA SER A 25 35.26 -25.61 47.90
C SER A 25 34.59 -26.39 46.78
N THR A 26 33.27 -26.29 46.67
CA THR A 26 32.54 -26.72 45.46
C THR A 26 33.08 -25.92 44.29
N THR A 27 33.86 -26.58 43.42
CA THR A 27 34.20 -26.00 42.12
C THR A 27 33.01 -26.22 41.22
N THR A 28 32.07 -25.27 41.23
CA THR A 28 30.97 -25.21 40.26
C THR A 28 31.52 -25.43 38.86
N GLN A 29 30.82 -26.23 38.07
CA GLN A 29 31.23 -26.51 36.71
C GLN A 29 31.23 -25.19 35.93
N ALA A 30 32.38 -24.82 35.35
CA ALA A 30 32.45 -23.60 34.57
C ALA A 30 31.54 -23.77 33.35
N ALA A 31 30.48 -22.95 33.28
CA ALA A 31 29.37 -23.09 32.33
C ALA A 31 29.85 -23.54 30.94
N ASP A 32 29.32 -24.68 30.47
CA ASP A 32 29.58 -25.13 29.10
C ASP A 32 29.10 -24.03 28.15
N SER A 33 29.97 -23.60 27.25
CA SER A 33 29.70 -22.54 26.28
C SER A 33 28.64 -22.92 25.24
N ASN A 34 28.09 -24.12 25.34
CA ASN A 34 27.00 -24.66 24.53
C ASN A 34 26.17 -25.64 25.38
N PRO A 35 25.21 -25.14 26.19
CA PRO A 35 24.40 -25.95 27.10
C PRO A 35 23.45 -26.91 26.34
N VAL A 36 22.86 -27.84 27.09
CA VAL A 36 21.73 -28.66 26.63
C VAL A 36 20.45 -27.88 26.88
N GLU A 37 19.56 -27.82 25.88
CA GLU A 37 18.27 -27.13 25.98
C GLU A 37 17.10 -28.10 26.19
N PHE A 38 17.09 -29.20 25.44
CA PHE A 38 16.03 -30.20 25.50
C PHE A 38 16.53 -31.60 25.13
N VAL A 39 15.72 -32.61 25.49
CA VAL A 39 15.93 -34.02 25.16
C VAL A 39 14.72 -34.54 24.39
N TYR A 40 14.97 -35.35 23.38
CA TYR A 40 13.93 -35.98 22.55
C TYR A 40 14.32 -37.43 22.21
N VAL A 41 13.40 -38.21 21.65
CA VAL A 41 13.73 -39.51 21.05
C VAL A 41 13.75 -39.37 19.53
N ASP A 42 14.85 -39.76 18.88
CA ASP A 42 15.02 -39.65 17.42
C ASP A 42 14.35 -40.83 16.68
N ASP A 43 13.47 -40.58 15.70
CA ASP A 43 12.75 -41.65 14.96
C ASP A 43 13.70 -42.58 14.18
N SER A 44 14.83 -42.05 13.70
CA SER A 44 15.74 -42.75 12.80
C SER A 44 16.66 -43.74 13.52
N THR A 45 16.98 -43.47 14.79
CA THR A 45 17.79 -44.33 15.68
C THR A 45 16.97 -45.05 16.75
N SER A 46 15.81 -44.49 17.11
CA SER A 46 15.04 -44.81 18.32
C SER A 46 15.80 -44.54 19.64
N GLU A 47 16.81 -43.66 19.63
CA GLU A 47 17.64 -43.34 20.80
C GLU A 47 17.24 -42.02 21.48
N ILE A 48 17.28 -42.00 22.81
CA ILE A 48 17.20 -40.75 23.61
C ILE A 48 18.39 -39.87 23.22
N THR A 49 18.10 -38.65 22.77
CA THR A 49 19.06 -37.73 22.16
C THR A 49 18.92 -36.34 22.78
N PHE A 50 20.04 -35.81 23.27
CA PHE A 50 20.13 -34.48 23.88
C PHE A 50 20.42 -33.46 22.77
N MET A 51 19.68 -32.34 22.73
CA MET A 51 19.93 -31.20 21.84
C MET A 51 20.60 -30.07 22.60
N ARG A 52 21.64 -29.48 21.99
CA ARG A 52 22.35 -28.31 22.52
C ARG A 52 21.95 -27.02 21.81
N ALA A 53 22.21 -25.88 22.44
CA ALA A 53 21.85 -24.55 21.95
C ALA A 53 22.42 -24.22 20.54
N ASP A 54 23.57 -24.78 20.15
CA ASP A 54 24.12 -24.62 18.80
C ASP A 54 23.56 -25.60 17.74
N GLY A 55 22.56 -26.42 18.11
CA GLY A 55 21.97 -27.44 17.25
C GLY A 55 22.77 -28.74 17.15
N THR A 56 23.85 -28.92 17.91
CA THR A 56 24.54 -30.21 17.98
C THR A 56 23.80 -31.21 18.87
N THR A 57 23.75 -32.46 18.42
CA THR A 57 23.03 -33.55 19.10
C THR A 57 23.98 -34.57 19.74
N VAL A 58 23.55 -35.15 20.87
CA VAL A 58 24.24 -36.23 21.57
C VAL A 58 23.28 -37.39 21.83
N GLY A 59 23.38 -38.44 21.02
CA GLY A 59 22.63 -39.69 21.20
C GLY A 59 23.25 -40.56 22.31
N THR A 60 22.42 -41.05 23.23
CA THR A 60 22.84 -41.80 24.43
C THR A 60 23.10 -43.29 24.18
N GLY A 61 22.65 -43.86 23.05
CA GLY A 61 22.60 -45.32 22.87
C GLY A 61 21.47 -46.03 23.60
N VAL A 62 20.55 -45.29 24.24
CA VAL A 62 19.42 -45.84 25.02
C VAL A 62 18.13 -45.78 24.20
N SER A 63 17.53 -46.95 23.95
CA SER A 63 16.40 -47.11 23.03
C SER A 63 15.22 -47.91 23.62
N ASP A 64 15.00 -47.85 24.94
CA ASP A 64 13.90 -48.54 25.63
C ASP A 64 12.85 -47.63 26.28
N ALA A 65 12.98 -46.31 26.05
CA ALA A 65 12.00 -45.30 26.44
C ALA A 65 10.67 -45.49 25.69
N ALA A 66 9.57 -45.35 26.44
CA ALA A 66 8.23 -45.14 25.91
C ALA A 66 7.84 -43.66 25.94
N ILE A 67 8.39 -42.89 26.89
CA ILE A 67 8.20 -41.45 27.09
C ILE A 67 9.50 -40.89 27.67
N VAL A 68 9.96 -39.73 27.18
CA VAL A 68 11.01 -38.92 27.85
C VAL A 68 10.39 -37.87 28.77
N GLY A 69 10.96 -37.69 29.95
CA GLY A 69 10.61 -36.69 30.95
C GLY A 69 11.67 -35.58 31.04
N PRO A 70 11.44 -34.55 31.88
CA PRO A 70 12.37 -33.43 32.00
C PRO A 70 13.76 -33.85 32.49
N MET A 71 14.76 -33.01 32.18
CA MET A 71 16.13 -33.16 32.67
C MET A 71 16.38 -32.29 33.91
N ALA A 72 17.16 -32.80 34.85
CA ALA A 72 17.80 -32.02 35.91
C ALA A 72 19.09 -32.72 36.37
N ASP A 73 19.86 -32.09 37.26
CA ASP A 73 20.94 -32.73 38.02
C ASP A 73 20.29 -33.55 39.15
N LEU A 74 20.19 -34.87 38.98
CA LEU A 74 19.39 -35.73 39.87
C LEU A 74 20.19 -36.33 41.04
N ASP A 75 21.52 -36.18 41.08
CA ASP A 75 22.35 -36.62 42.21
C ASP A 75 23.45 -35.66 42.71
N ASP A 76 23.38 -34.37 42.34
CA ASP A 76 24.29 -33.28 42.78
C ASP A 76 25.75 -33.53 42.38
N ASP A 77 25.93 -34.12 41.19
CA ASP A 77 27.19 -34.40 40.51
C ASP A 77 27.60 -33.23 39.59
N GLY A 78 26.63 -32.43 39.15
CA GLY A 78 26.81 -31.30 38.23
C GLY A 78 26.62 -31.65 36.75
N LEU A 79 26.05 -32.81 36.43
CA LEU A 79 25.60 -33.19 35.09
C LEU A 79 24.08 -32.97 34.94
N LEU A 80 23.49 -33.50 33.87
CA LEU A 80 22.04 -33.41 33.59
C LEU A 80 21.56 -34.76 33.09
N GLU A 81 20.60 -35.34 33.81
CA GLU A 81 20.03 -36.63 33.50
C GLU A 81 18.61 -36.46 32.95
N ALA A 82 18.36 -37.04 31.78
CA ALA A 82 17.01 -37.19 31.26
C ALA A 82 16.27 -38.27 32.05
N SER A 83 15.23 -37.87 32.78
CA SER A 83 14.27 -38.83 33.32
C SER A 83 13.49 -39.48 32.16
N TYR A 84 13.17 -40.77 32.24
CA TYR A 84 12.37 -41.45 31.22
C TYR A 84 11.61 -42.66 31.76
N VAL A 85 10.48 -42.97 31.11
CA VAL A 85 9.64 -44.14 31.40
C VAL A 85 9.91 -45.22 30.38
N THR A 86 10.15 -46.45 30.83
CA THR A 86 10.45 -47.58 29.96
C THR A 86 9.17 -48.12 29.28
N THR A 87 9.35 -48.82 28.16
CA THR A 87 8.31 -49.70 27.59
C THR A 87 7.85 -50.82 28.52
N GLY A 88 8.52 -51.02 29.67
CA GLY A 88 8.13 -51.93 30.75
C GLY A 88 7.33 -51.27 31.89
N ALA A 89 7.07 -49.95 31.84
CA ALA A 89 6.48 -49.16 32.92
C ALA A 89 7.35 -49.12 34.20
N GLY A 90 8.66 -48.96 34.03
CA GLY A 90 9.62 -48.54 35.06
C GLY A 90 10.10 -47.11 34.80
N VAL A 91 10.74 -46.48 35.78
CA VAL A 91 11.29 -45.11 35.66
C VAL A 91 12.80 -45.15 35.84
N LYS A 92 13.51 -44.45 34.95
CA LYS A 92 14.96 -44.39 34.87
C LYS A 92 15.44 -42.96 34.67
N ALA A 93 16.74 -42.78 34.87
CA ALA A 93 17.50 -41.59 34.48
C ALA A 93 18.61 -42.00 33.51
N VAL A 94 19.05 -41.11 32.61
CA VAL A 94 20.22 -41.31 31.74
C VAL A 94 20.96 -40.00 31.53
N ASP A 95 22.29 -40.03 31.68
CA ASP A 95 23.14 -38.87 31.41
C ASP A 95 23.50 -38.74 29.90
N ALA A 96 24.15 -37.64 29.52
CA ALA A 96 24.61 -37.44 28.15
C ALA A 96 25.72 -38.41 27.67
N ASN A 97 26.29 -39.25 28.55
CA ASN A 97 27.25 -40.31 28.20
C ASN A 97 26.58 -41.69 28.01
N GLY A 98 25.29 -41.84 28.33
CA GLY A 98 24.56 -43.10 28.26
C GLY A 98 24.67 -43.99 29.51
N GLU A 99 25.13 -43.45 30.66
CA GLU A 99 25.05 -44.13 31.94
C GLU A 99 23.61 -44.06 32.48
N THR A 100 22.95 -45.22 32.55
CA THR A 100 21.54 -45.32 32.96
C THR A 100 21.39 -45.71 34.43
N GLN A 101 20.53 -45.00 35.16
CA GLN A 101 20.13 -45.33 36.52
C GLN A 101 18.68 -45.84 36.57
N MET A 102 18.37 -46.73 37.52
CA MET A 102 17.01 -47.26 37.73
C MET A 102 16.42 -46.66 39.01
N LEU A 103 15.31 -45.93 38.87
CA LEU A 103 14.61 -45.26 39.97
C LEU A 103 13.39 -46.08 40.45
N VAL A 104 12.69 -46.73 39.51
CA VAL A 104 11.47 -47.53 39.75
C VAL A 104 11.49 -48.78 38.87
N GLU A 105 11.27 -49.97 39.45
CA GLU A 105 11.28 -51.24 38.70
C GLU A 105 10.15 -51.33 37.65
N ASP A 106 10.39 -52.05 36.55
CA ASP A 106 9.44 -52.26 35.45
C ASP A 106 8.11 -52.87 35.94
N GLY A 107 7.03 -52.08 35.89
CA GLY A 107 5.67 -52.48 36.24
C GLY A 107 5.12 -51.87 37.52
N ASP A 108 5.92 -51.11 38.27
CA ASP A 108 5.48 -50.37 39.47
C ASP A 108 5.06 -48.91 39.15
N ALA A 109 5.42 -48.38 37.98
CA ALA A 109 4.94 -47.08 37.48
C ALA A 109 3.75 -47.21 36.51
N SER A 110 3.12 -46.09 36.18
CA SER A 110 2.23 -45.95 35.03
C SER A 110 3.05 -45.81 33.73
N THR A 111 2.37 -45.65 32.59
CA THR A 111 3.00 -45.35 31.29
C THR A 111 2.77 -43.90 30.83
N GLY A 112 2.41 -42.99 31.74
CA GLY A 112 2.37 -41.55 31.46
C GLY A 112 3.72 -40.88 31.73
N LYS A 113 3.84 -39.57 31.50
CA LYS A 113 5.06 -38.82 31.83
C LYS A 113 5.34 -38.74 33.33
N VAL A 114 6.60 -38.45 33.63
CA VAL A 114 7.09 -38.01 34.94
C VAL A 114 7.36 -36.51 34.92
N GLY A 115 7.18 -35.86 36.07
CA GLY A 115 7.68 -34.51 36.33
C GLY A 115 8.99 -34.57 37.11
N VAL A 116 9.75 -33.47 37.07
CA VAL A 116 10.98 -33.29 37.84
C VAL A 116 10.95 -31.92 38.53
N GLY A 117 11.56 -31.84 39.71
CA GLY A 117 11.75 -30.61 40.49
C GLY A 117 11.74 -30.91 41.99
N ASP A 118 12.19 -29.97 42.80
CA ASP A 118 12.36 -30.13 44.26
C ASP A 118 11.01 -30.09 44.99
N TRP A 119 10.48 -31.26 45.33
CA TRP A 119 9.23 -31.48 46.06
C TRP A 119 9.44 -31.55 47.57
N THR A 120 10.63 -31.96 48.03
CA THR A 120 10.94 -32.03 49.47
C THR A 120 11.42 -30.71 50.05
N GLY A 121 11.95 -29.81 49.20
CA GLY A 121 12.63 -28.57 49.57
C GLY A 121 14.09 -28.79 50.00
N ASP A 122 14.72 -29.89 49.61
CA ASP A 122 16.11 -30.20 50.01
C ASP A 122 17.18 -29.71 49.02
N GLY A 123 16.76 -29.04 47.94
CA GLY A 123 17.62 -28.52 46.87
C GLY A 123 17.91 -29.55 45.77
N VAL A 124 17.61 -30.84 45.97
CA VAL A 124 17.85 -31.92 44.99
C VAL A 124 16.54 -32.28 44.28
N PRO A 125 16.44 -32.17 42.94
CA PRO A 125 15.20 -32.45 42.23
C PRO A 125 14.69 -33.90 42.36
N GLU A 126 13.48 -34.07 42.90
CA GLU A 126 12.73 -35.33 42.84
C GLU A 126 12.34 -35.69 41.40
N VAL A 127 12.27 -36.99 41.10
CA VAL A 127 11.45 -37.49 39.99
C VAL A 127 10.07 -37.90 40.53
N VAL A 128 9.01 -37.22 40.07
CA VAL A 128 7.63 -37.43 40.50
C VAL A 128 6.82 -38.10 39.40
N TYR A 129 6.15 -39.20 39.74
CA TYR A 129 5.50 -40.11 38.81
C TYR A 129 4.17 -40.64 39.36
N ALA A 130 3.28 -41.11 38.47
CA ALA A 130 2.10 -41.87 38.86
C ALA A 130 2.41 -43.38 38.87
N ASP A 131 2.02 -44.07 39.94
CA ASP A 131 2.26 -45.52 40.10
C ASP A 131 1.29 -46.38 39.27
N ALA A 132 1.48 -47.70 39.27
CA ALA A 132 0.63 -48.65 38.53
C ALA A 132 -0.86 -48.68 38.94
N ASN A 133 -1.26 -47.93 39.99
CA ASN A 133 -2.63 -47.69 40.43
C ASN A 133 -3.08 -46.23 40.21
N ASN A 134 -2.28 -45.42 39.52
CA ASN A 134 -2.39 -43.97 39.31
C ASN A 134 -2.04 -43.09 40.53
N GLN A 135 -1.48 -43.62 41.62
CA GLN A 135 -1.17 -42.81 42.80
C GLN A 135 0.12 -42.02 42.61
N LEU A 136 0.14 -40.73 42.93
CA LEU A 136 1.36 -39.91 42.85
C LEU A 136 2.45 -40.39 43.84
N ARG A 137 3.69 -40.44 43.37
CA ARG A 137 4.90 -40.81 44.12
C ARG A 137 6.09 -39.96 43.70
N TYR A 138 7.02 -39.75 44.61
CA TYR A 138 8.34 -39.18 44.34
C TYR A 138 9.46 -40.18 44.63
N VAL A 139 10.61 -40.02 43.96
CA VAL A 139 11.82 -40.79 44.21
C VAL A 139 13.08 -40.00 43.82
N ASN A 140 14.09 -40.02 44.70
CA ASN A 140 15.44 -39.48 44.43
C ASN A 140 16.37 -40.64 44.08
N VAL A 141 17.45 -40.35 43.36
CA VAL A 141 18.46 -41.32 42.89
C VAL A 141 18.85 -42.39 43.91
N SER A 142 19.08 -42.00 45.16
CA SER A 142 19.51 -42.92 46.24
C SER A 142 18.37 -43.40 47.15
N GLY A 143 17.13 -43.00 46.86
CA GLY A 143 15.97 -43.09 47.75
C GLY A 143 15.13 -44.36 47.62
N SER A 144 13.83 -44.22 47.87
CA SER A 144 12.83 -45.27 47.65
C SER A 144 11.45 -44.61 47.44
N PRO A 145 10.62 -45.07 46.49
CA PRO A 145 9.39 -44.38 46.13
C PRO A 145 8.43 -44.09 47.28
N THR A 146 8.20 -42.80 47.54
CA THR A 146 7.39 -42.27 48.63
C THR A 146 6.14 -41.61 48.07
N ALA A 147 5.01 -41.66 48.80
CA ALA A 147 3.72 -41.20 48.27
C ALA A 147 3.56 -39.68 48.39
N VAL A 148 3.05 -39.05 47.32
CA VAL A 148 2.64 -37.64 47.29
C VAL A 148 1.13 -37.59 47.53
N GLY A 149 0.72 -37.22 48.74
CA GLY A 149 -0.69 -37.07 49.09
C GLY A 149 -1.54 -38.35 48.94
N GLY A 150 -2.77 -38.19 48.47
CA GLY A 150 -3.72 -39.27 48.18
C GLY A 150 -4.23 -39.31 46.74
N GLU A 151 -3.59 -38.55 45.84
CA GLU A 151 -4.18 -38.11 44.58
C GLU A 151 -3.97 -39.11 43.43
N GLU A 152 -4.90 -39.09 42.46
CA GLU A 152 -4.87 -39.97 41.28
C GLU A 152 -4.52 -39.20 39.99
N ALA A 153 -3.32 -39.43 39.45
CA ALA A 153 -2.80 -38.81 38.23
C ALA A 153 -2.61 -39.84 37.10
N LYS A 154 -2.87 -39.44 35.86
CA LYS A 154 -2.51 -40.21 34.65
C LYS A 154 -1.06 -39.99 34.25
N THR A 155 -0.62 -38.74 34.32
CA THR A 155 0.72 -38.28 33.99
C THR A 155 1.08 -37.11 34.92
N VAL A 156 2.35 -36.99 35.27
CA VAL A 156 2.90 -35.85 36.00
C VAL A 156 3.61 -34.93 35.01
N LEU A 157 3.53 -33.62 35.21
CA LEU A 157 4.07 -32.63 34.28
C LEU A 157 5.35 -31.98 34.82
N GLY A 158 5.35 -31.60 36.09
CA GLY A 158 6.49 -30.95 36.74
C GLY A 158 6.23 -30.70 38.22
N VAL A 159 7.25 -30.19 38.90
CA VAL A 159 7.24 -29.84 40.32
C VAL A 159 7.78 -28.41 40.46
N THR A 160 6.93 -27.47 40.85
CA THR A 160 7.20 -26.03 40.85
C THR A 160 6.07 -25.26 41.53
N ASP A 161 6.27 -24.02 42.01
CA ASP A 161 5.18 -23.15 42.49
C ASP A 161 4.35 -22.66 41.30
N PHE A 162 3.18 -23.27 41.06
CA PHE A 162 2.39 -23.03 39.85
C PHE A 162 1.32 -21.95 40.03
N ASP A 163 0.87 -21.70 41.27
CA ASP A 163 -0.07 -20.62 41.59
C ASP A 163 0.57 -19.34 42.17
N GLY A 164 1.89 -19.33 42.36
CA GLY A 164 2.64 -18.17 42.86
C GLY A 164 2.43 -17.96 44.37
N SER A 165 2.24 -19.05 45.11
CA SER A 165 1.97 -19.05 46.55
C SER A 165 3.23 -19.05 47.43
N GLY A 166 4.42 -19.23 46.84
CA GLY A 166 5.66 -19.54 47.56
C GLY A 166 5.74 -20.98 48.04
N THR A 167 4.90 -21.88 47.54
CA THR A 167 4.93 -23.32 47.90
C THR A 167 4.93 -24.21 46.67
N THR A 168 5.82 -25.21 46.66
CA THR A 168 5.94 -26.12 45.52
C THR A 168 4.67 -26.96 45.31
N ASP A 169 4.14 -26.95 44.09
CA ASP A 169 3.11 -27.86 43.62
C ASP A 169 3.69 -29.06 42.87
N VAL A 170 3.04 -30.22 42.99
CA VAL A 170 3.06 -31.20 41.89
C VAL A 170 1.97 -30.83 40.89
N VAL A 171 2.35 -30.58 39.64
CA VAL A 171 1.42 -30.30 38.53
C VAL A 171 1.20 -31.56 37.70
N PHE A 172 -0.06 -31.94 37.46
CA PHE A 172 -0.41 -33.24 36.87
C PHE A 172 -1.74 -33.23 36.10
N VAL A 173 -1.92 -34.20 35.19
CA VAL A 173 -3.21 -34.45 34.54
C VAL A 173 -3.93 -35.56 35.28
N GLY A 174 -5.08 -35.24 35.87
CA GLY A 174 -5.84 -36.15 36.74
C GLY A 174 -6.54 -37.28 35.99
N THR A 175 -7.08 -38.27 36.70
CA THR A 175 -7.85 -39.35 36.07
C THR A 175 -9.06 -38.84 35.27
N SER A 176 -9.64 -37.69 35.67
CA SER A 176 -10.67 -36.93 34.95
C SER A 176 -10.24 -36.38 33.57
N GLN A 177 -8.94 -36.23 33.32
CA GLN A 177 -8.33 -35.46 32.21
C GLN A 177 -8.41 -33.93 32.36
N ASN A 178 -8.50 -33.43 33.59
CA ASN A 178 -8.28 -32.01 33.88
C ASN A 178 -6.82 -31.78 34.29
N LEU A 179 -6.32 -30.56 34.11
CA LEU A 179 -5.08 -30.08 34.73
C LEU A 179 -5.33 -29.79 36.22
N HIS A 180 -4.49 -30.35 37.08
CA HIS A 180 -4.50 -30.17 38.53
C HIS A 180 -3.12 -29.75 39.05
N TYR A 181 -3.11 -29.15 40.23
CA TYR A 181 -1.89 -28.89 41.01
C TYR A 181 -2.13 -29.16 42.51
N TYR A 182 -1.08 -29.48 43.25
CA TYR A 182 -1.16 -29.93 44.65
C TYR A 182 0.03 -29.44 45.51
N ASN A 183 -0.24 -28.44 46.34
CA ASN A 183 0.69 -27.77 47.27
C ASN A 183 0.96 -28.56 48.58
N GLY A 184 0.87 -29.89 48.54
CA GLY A 184 1.01 -30.75 49.72
C GLY A 184 -0.19 -30.74 50.68
N SER A 185 -1.11 -29.78 50.57
CA SER A 185 -2.26 -29.64 51.47
C SER A 185 -3.62 -29.71 50.77
N THR A 186 -3.73 -29.15 49.57
CA THR A 186 -4.98 -29.04 48.79
C THR A 186 -4.73 -29.29 47.31
N THR A 187 -5.55 -30.14 46.71
CA THR A 187 -5.57 -30.37 45.26
C THR A 187 -6.52 -29.38 44.60
N ASN A 188 -6.01 -28.58 43.68
CA ASN A 188 -6.80 -27.66 42.87
C ASN A 188 -7.10 -28.29 41.51
N ASP A 189 -8.27 -27.95 40.93
CA ASP A 189 -8.71 -28.35 39.59
C ASP A 189 -8.88 -27.05 38.81
N THR A 190 -8.14 -26.91 37.71
CA THR A 190 -8.17 -25.69 36.87
C THR A 190 -9.38 -25.64 35.94
N GLU A 191 -10.22 -26.67 35.92
CA GLU A 191 -11.29 -26.92 34.93
C GLU A 191 -10.83 -27.08 33.46
N TYR A 192 -9.57 -26.78 33.10
CA TYR A 192 -9.03 -27.06 31.77
C TYR A 192 -8.82 -28.56 31.56
N GLY A 193 -9.39 -29.09 30.46
CA GLY A 193 -9.27 -30.51 30.08
C GLY A 193 -9.36 -30.78 28.58
N ASN A 194 -9.08 -29.78 27.73
CA ASN A 194 -9.17 -29.88 26.27
C ASN A 194 -7.92 -30.53 25.63
N PHE A 195 -7.29 -31.52 26.27
CA PHE A 195 -6.04 -32.10 25.76
C PHE A 195 -6.26 -33.07 24.57
N ALA A 196 -5.26 -33.15 23.68
CA ALA A 196 -5.25 -34.12 22.58
C ALA A 196 -5.25 -35.59 23.05
N ASN A 197 -4.55 -35.88 24.15
CA ASN A 197 -4.58 -37.09 24.98
C ASN A 197 -4.06 -36.71 26.39
N SER A 198 -3.81 -37.67 27.29
CA SER A 198 -3.31 -37.37 28.64
C SER A 198 -1.94 -36.70 28.68
N ASP A 199 -1.07 -37.04 27.72
CA ASP A 199 0.38 -36.80 27.75
C ASP A 199 0.80 -35.62 26.84
N ALA A 200 -0.18 -35.04 26.16
CA ALA A 200 -0.14 -33.83 25.33
C ALA A 200 0.00 -32.53 26.14
N ALA A 201 0.75 -32.56 27.24
CA ALA A 201 1.04 -31.43 28.13
C ALA A 201 2.49 -31.50 28.60
N GLY A 202 3.18 -30.37 28.68
CA GLY A 202 4.59 -30.26 29.10
C GLY A 202 4.74 -29.81 30.56
N ALA A 203 5.98 -29.72 31.02
CA ALA A 203 6.29 -29.12 32.32
C ALA A 203 5.93 -27.61 32.32
N PRO A 204 5.42 -27.03 33.43
CA PRO A 204 5.13 -25.60 33.51
C PRO A 204 6.39 -24.75 33.34
N ALA A 205 6.33 -23.64 32.60
CA ALA A 205 7.44 -22.71 32.35
C ALA A 205 6.95 -21.25 32.39
N ASP A 206 7.84 -20.32 32.70
CA ASP A 206 7.60 -18.91 32.42
C ASP A 206 7.80 -18.66 30.92
N ILE A 207 6.68 -18.58 30.20
CA ILE A 207 6.69 -18.45 28.73
C ILE A 207 6.90 -16.99 28.27
N TYR A 208 6.77 -16.02 29.18
CA TYR A 208 6.79 -14.59 28.85
C TYR A 208 7.93 -13.79 29.50
N GLY A 209 8.66 -14.38 30.45
CA GLY A 209 9.65 -13.69 31.27
C GLY A 209 9.02 -12.77 32.31
N ASP A 210 7.77 -13.04 32.73
CA ASP A 210 6.99 -12.21 33.66
C ASP A 210 6.71 -12.86 35.03
N GLY A 211 7.19 -14.09 35.24
CA GLY A 211 7.02 -14.86 36.47
C GLY A 211 5.72 -15.67 36.55
N GLU A 212 4.77 -15.52 35.62
CA GLU A 212 3.59 -16.39 35.58
C GLU A 212 3.95 -17.72 34.91
N LEU A 213 3.71 -18.85 35.60
CA LEU A 213 3.97 -20.17 35.03
C LEU A 213 2.80 -20.68 34.17
N TRP A 214 3.14 -21.17 32.98
CA TRP A 214 2.22 -21.70 31.97
C TRP A 214 2.59 -23.13 31.59
N VAL A 215 1.61 -24.03 31.56
CA VAL A 215 1.74 -25.38 31.02
C VAL A 215 1.52 -25.33 29.50
N PRO A 216 2.51 -25.70 28.66
CA PRO A 216 2.29 -25.86 27.23
C PRO A 216 1.51 -27.15 26.97
N VAL A 217 0.53 -27.10 26.06
CA VAL A 217 -0.36 -28.24 25.74
C VAL A 217 -0.61 -28.35 24.24
N ILE A 218 -1.00 -29.53 23.76
CA ILE A 218 -1.62 -29.70 22.44
C ILE A 218 -3.11 -30.01 22.65
N ASP A 219 -3.98 -29.20 22.04
CA ASP A 219 -5.43 -29.23 22.24
C ASP A 219 -6.14 -30.42 21.54
N GLY A 220 -7.39 -30.67 21.89
CA GLY A 220 -8.27 -31.68 21.28
C GLY A 220 -8.47 -31.50 19.76
N SER A 221 -8.27 -30.29 19.25
CA SER A 221 -8.31 -29.87 17.84
C SER A 221 -6.94 -29.93 17.13
N GLN A 222 -5.87 -30.28 17.85
CA GLN A 222 -4.47 -30.42 17.40
C GLN A 222 -3.71 -29.11 17.14
N TYR A 223 -3.89 -28.10 17.98
CA TYR A 223 -3.05 -26.88 18.01
C TYR A 223 -2.25 -26.77 19.32
N PRO A 224 -1.08 -26.11 19.32
CA PRO A 224 -0.42 -25.72 20.56
C PRO A 224 -1.21 -24.61 21.28
N GLU A 225 -1.39 -24.78 22.58
CA GLU A 225 -1.94 -23.79 23.51
C GLU A 225 -1.05 -23.70 24.76
N ILE A 226 -1.28 -22.71 25.61
CA ILE A 226 -0.70 -22.63 26.96
C ILE A 226 -1.79 -22.37 28.00
N VAL A 227 -1.63 -22.92 29.21
CA VAL A 227 -2.63 -22.88 30.29
C VAL A 227 -1.99 -22.52 31.63
N ASN A 228 -2.49 -21.50 32.32
CA ASN A 228 -2.01 -21.11 33.66
C ASN A 228 -2.76 -21.85 34.80
N SER A 229 -2.36 -21.61 36.04
CA SER A 229 -2.98 -22.17 37.25
C SER A 229 -4.44 -21.74 37.49
N THR A 230 -4.94 -20.73 36.79
CA THR A 230 -6.37 -20.36 36.80
C THR A 230 -7.22 -21.13 35.78
N GLY A 231 -6.59 -21.95 34.93
CA GLY A 231 -7.25 -22.63 33.81
C GLY A 231 -7.49 -21.74 32.59
N THR A 232 -6.90 -20.54 32.55
CA THR A 232 -7.00 -19.63 31.40
C THR A 232 -6.09 -20.12 30.29
N ASP A 233 -6.66 -20.40 29.12
CA ASP A 233 -5.96 -20.83 27.91
C ASP A 233 -5.54 -19.65 27.00
N ARG A 234 -4.47 -19.85 26.22
CA ARG A 234 -4.12 -19.03 25.05
C ARG A 234 -3.74 -19.95 23.89
N GLU A 235 -4.43 -19.83 22.75
CA GLU A 235 -4.30 -20.74 21.59
C GLU A 235 -3.49 -20.13 20.42
N PHE A 236 -2.55 -20.90 19.88
CA PHE A 236 -1.68 -20.49 18.78
C PHE A 236 -2.11 -21.14 17.45
N ARG A 237 -3.16 -20.55 16.82
CA ARG A 237 -3.75 -21.07 15.57
C ARG A 237 -2.92 -20.78 14.31
N GLU A 238 -2.35 -21.83 13.70
CA GLU A 238 -1.84 -21.76 12.32
C GLU A 238 -2.92 -22.06 11.26
N THR A 239 -2.59 -21.76 9.99
CA THR A 239 -3.45 -22.11 8.84
C THR A 239 -3.12 -23.47 8.20
N SER A 240 -2.04 -24.14 8.61
CA SER A 240 -1.65 -25.44 8.04
C SER A 240 -0.67 -26.27 8.87
N ASN A 241 -1.15 -27.09 9.81
CA ASN A 241 -0.67 -28.48 9.94
C ASN A 241 -1.51 -29.36 10.89
N ASN A 242 -1.24 -30.67 10.83
CA ASN A 242 -1.69 -31.67 11.80
C ASN A 242 -0.61 -31.81 12.89
N THR A 243 -0.89 -31.33 14.10
CA THR A 243 -0.02 -31.58 15.26
C THR A 243 -0.39 -32.91 15.86
N ASP A 244 0.37 -33.97 15.58
CA ASP A 244 0.10 -35.27 16.20
C ASP A 244 0.33 -35.19 17.72
N LYS A 245 -0.33 -36.09 18.47
CA LYS A 245 -0.84 -35.86 19.84
C LYS A 245 0.21 -35.98 20.96
N GLN A 246 1.40 -35.43 20.75
CA GLN A 246 2.61 -35.92 21.41
C GLN A 246 3.06 -35.06 22.60
N PRO A 247 4.01 -35.56 23.42
CA PRO A 247 4.71 -34.74 24.40
C PRO A 247 5.20 -33.43 23.80
N VAL A 248 4.87 -32.34 24.50
CA VAL A 248 5.26 -30.96 24.20
C VAL A 248 6.17 -30.43 25.32
N ALA A 249 7.04 -29.48 25.00
CA ALA A 249 7.90 -28.77 25.94
C ALA A 249 7.88 -27.26 25.66
N ALA A 250 8.32 -26.45 26.64
CA ALA A 250 8.61 -25.03 26.46
C ALA A 250 10.12 -24.83 26.64
N VAL A 251 10.80 -24.18 25.68
CA VAL A 251 12.27 -24.03 25.61
C VAL A 251 12.59 -22.71 24.91
N ASP A 252 13.51 -21.89 25.43
CA ASP A 252 14.07 -20.76 24.65
C ASP A 252 15.04 -21.30 23.59
N TRP A 253 14.50 -21.74 22.45
CA TRP A 253 15.29 -22.35 21.38
C TRP A 253 15.99 -21.32 20.48
N VAL A 254 15.58 -20.05 20.50
CA VAL A 254 16.21 -18.98 19.71
C VAL A 254 17.21 -18.16 20.52
N GLY A 255 17.19 -18.23 21.86
CA GLY A 255 18.04 -17.43 22.74
C GLY A 255 17.58 -15.97 22.80
N ASP A 256 16.26 -15.75 22.93
CA ASP A 256 15.65 -14.42 23.08
C ASP A 256 14.94 -14.19 24.44
N ASP A 257 15.28 -15.02 25.44
CA ASP A 257 14.74 -15.05 26.80
C ASP A 257 13.21 -15.36 26.87
N THR A 258 12.60 -15.82 25.76
CA THR A 258 11.19 -16.24 25.70
C THR A 258 11.04 -17.70 25.29
N HIS A 259 10.26 -18.48 26.04
CA HIS A 259 10.15 -19.92 25.77
C HIS A 259 9.20 -20.21 24.60
N GLU A 260 9.69 -20.97 23.64
CA GLU A 260 8.98 -21.44 22.46
C GLU A 260 8.44 -22.86 22.69
N ILE A 261 7.26 -23.15 22.13
CA ILE A 261 6.56 -24.41 22.33
C ILE A 261 7.13 -25.45 21.36
N ILE A 262 7.92 -26.40 21.85
CA ILE A 262 8.57 -27.47 21.07
C ILE A 262 7.62 -28.67 20.96
N HIS A 263 7.28 -29.09 19.74
CA HIS A 263 6.32 -30.16 19.45
C HIS A 263 6.68 -30.94 18.16
N SER A 264 6.02 -32.08 17.92
CA SER A 264 6.08 -32.73 16.60
C SER A 264 5.16 -32.07 15.58
N GLN A 265 5.57 -32.00 14.32
CA GLN A 265 4.73 -31.57 13.20
C GLN A 265 5.02 -32.42 11.94
N ASN A 266 4.26 -33.50 11.75
CA ASN A 266 4.51 -34.54 10.73
C ASN A 266 5.83 -35.34 10.97
N ALA A 267 6.05 -35.87 12.17
CA ALA A 267 7.24 -36.62 12.58
C ALA A 267 8.60 -35.89 12.48
N GLU A 268 8.58 -34.56 12.39
CA GLU A 268 9.76 -33.69 12.56
C GLU A 268 9.49 -32.67 13.66
N LEU A 269 10.52 -32.33 14.45
CA LEU A 269 10.45 -31.29 15.47
C LEU A 269 10.15 -29.90 14.87
N ALA A 270 9.26 -29.19 15.54
CA ALA A 270 8.89 -27.82 15.27
C ALA A 270 8.81 -27.01 16.57
N TYR A 271 8.94 -25.69 16.46
CA TYR A 271 8.78 -24.76 17.57
C TYR A 271 7.79 -23.67 17.19
N THR A 272 6.80 -23.43 18.06
CA THR A 272 5.79 -22.36 17.92
C THR A 272 6.10 -21.22 18.89
N ARG A 273 6.22 -20.00 18.36
CA ARG A 273 6.41 -18.78 19.16
C ARG A 273 5.11 -18.29 19.79
N ALA A 274 5.26 -17.44 20.81
CA ALA A 274 4.15 -16.70 21.42
C ALA A 274 3.41 -15.74 20.45
N ASP A 275 3.95 -15.46 19.25
CA ASP A 275 3.26 -14.75 18.16
C ASP A 275 2.42 -15.69 17.25
N GLY A 276 2.42 -16.99 17.54
CA GLY A 276 1.77 -18.04 16.76
C GLY A 276 2.54 -18.52 15.53
N THR A 277 3.78 -18.07 15.30
CA THR A 277 4.58 -18.52 14.14
C THR A 277 5.34 -19.81 14.45
N THR A 278 5.10 -20.85 13.65
CA THR A 278 5.80 -22.14 13.76
C THR A 278 6.97 -22.22 12.78
N ARG A 279 8.10 -22.76 13.25
CA ARG A 279 9.29 -23.08 12.43
C ARG A 279 9.73 -24.52 12.72
N LYS A 280 10.55 -25.08 11.83
CA LYS A 280 11.19 -26.38 12.05
C LYS A 280 12.44 -26.22 12.91
N VAL A 281 12.65 -27.14 13.84
CA VAL A 281 13.93 -27.31 14.51
C VAL A 281 14.92 -27.93 13.51
N THR A 282 16.13 -27.39 13.46
CA THR A 282 17.21 -27.92 12.62
C THR A 282 18.46 -28.21 13.43
N ASP A 283 19.19 -29.24 13.05
CA ASP A 283 20.52 -29.53 13.59
C ASP A 283 21.57 -28.50 13.10
N ALA A 284 22.80 -28.61 13.64
CA ALA A 284 23.93 -27.76 13.30
C ALA A 284 24.42 -27.86 11.83
N ASP A 285 24.04 -28.92 11.09
CA ASP A 285 24.28 -29.04 9.65
C ASP A 285 23.11 -28.44 8.81
N GLY A 286 22.01 -28.02 9.46
CA GLY A 286 20.84 -27.39 8.86
C GLY A 286 19.77 -28.36 8.35
N ALA A 287 19.79 -29.63 8.79
CA ALA A 287 18.76 -30.62 8.47
C ALA A 287 17.61 -30.60 9.49
N THR A 288 16.39 -30.93 9.07
CA THR A 288 15.23 -31.03 9.96
C THR A 288 15.33 -32.28 10.85
N VAL A 289 15.03 -32.11 12.13
CA VAL A 289 15.20 -33.18 13.15
C VAL A 289 13.97 -34.07 13.19
N SER A 290 14.15 -35.38 13.00
CA SER A 290 13.09 -36.40 13.10
C SER A 290 12.86 -36.85 14.54
N ILE A 291 11.61 -37.12 14.92
CA ILE A 291 11.23 -37.45 16.30
C ILE A 291 10.32 -38.67 16.36
N ASP A 292 10.63 -39.63 17.26
CA ASP A 292 9.65 -40.65 17.66
C ASP A 292 8.55 -39.93 18.41
N GLU A 293 7.50 -39.65 17.65
CA GLU A 293 6.31 -38.97 18.09
C GLU A 293 5.74 -39.56 19.38
N SER A 294 5.81 -40.87 19.59
CA SER A 294 5.19 -41.53 20.75
C SER A 294 5.94 -41.30 22.06
N ALA A 295 7.26 -41.06 22.00
CA ALA A 295 8.10 -40.80 23.18
C ALA A 295 8.43 -39.31 23.38
N GLY A 296 8.49 -38.53 22.30
CA GLY A 296 8.39 -37.07 22.30
C GLY A 296 9.61 -36.31 22.86
N VAL A 297 9.35 -35.14 23.46
CA VAL A 297 10.34 -34.12 23.87
C VAL A 297 10.08 -33.59 25.29
N ALA A 298 11.16 -33.21 26.00
CA ALA A 298 11.13 -32.55 27.30
C ALA A 298 12.33 -31.58 27.49
N ARG A 299 12.17 -30.56 28.35
CA ARG A 299 13.17 -29.50 28.60
C ARG A 299 14.09 -29.78 29.79
N VAL A 300 15.09 -28.92 30.00
CA VAL A 300 15.79 -28.78 31.30
C VAL A 300 14.88 -28.12 32.35
N VAL A 301 14.96 -28.57 33.60
CA VAL A 301 14.42 -27.90 34.78
C VAL A 301 15.60 -27.35 35.59
N SER A 302 15.58 -26.06 35.90
CA SER A 302 16.58 -25.40 36.74
C SER A 302 16.50 -25.93 38.18
N ARG A 303 17.65 -26.19 38.80
CA ARG A 303 17.73 -26.42 40.25
C ARG A 303 17.28 -25.15 41.01
N PRO A 304 16.62 -25.28 42.17
CA PRO A 304 16.48 -24.17 43.11
C PRO A 304 17.85 -23.56 43.48
N ALA A 305 17.83 -22.34 44.03
CA ALA A 305 19.03 -21.76 44.64
C ALA A 305 19.32 -22.45 45.98
N ASP A 306 20.59 -22.57 46.36
CA ASP A 306 20.99 -23.04 47.68
C ASP A 306 20.56 -22.02 48.77
N LEU A 307 20.36 -22.47 50.01
CA LEU A 307 20.08 -21.60 51.15
C LEU A 307 21.28 -20.70 51.46
N SER A 308 21.14 -19.42 51.10
CA SER A 308 22.12 -18.38 51.36
C SER A 308 21.64 -17.41 52.44
N VAL A 309 22.59 -16.91 53.23
CA VAL A 309 22.38 -15.78 54.15
C VAL A 309 23.01 -14.56 53.50
N SER A 310 22.17 -13.71 52.91
CA SER A 310 22.56 -12.49 52.19
C SER A 310 22.94 -11.36 53.14
N GLU A 311 22.36 -11.34 54.34
CA GLU A 311 22.71 -10.42 55.43
C GLU A 311 22.77 -11.19 56.76
N PHE A 312 23.82 -10.92 57.55
CA PHE A 312 23.89 -11.30 58.96
C PHE A 312 24.57 -10.15 59.71
N ALA A 313 23.81 -9.40 60.51
CA ALA A 313 24.27 -8.16 61.13
C ALA A 313 23.92 -8.12 62.62
N ALA A 314 24.81 -7.58 63.45
CA ALA A 314 24.62 -7.31 64.86
C ALA A 314 24.84 -5.82 65.15
N THR A 315 23.84 -5.15 65.71
CA THR A 315 23.86 -3.69 65.92
C THR A 315 23.47 -3.34 67.35
N ALA A 316 24.17 -2.38 67.96
CA ALA A 316 23.76 -1.81 69.25
C ALA A 316 22.62 -0.81 69.04
N THR A 317 21.54 -0.92 69.81
CA THR A 317 20.30 -0.14 69.59
C THR A 317 19.78 0.48 70.89
N GLY A 318 19.94 1.80 71.03
CA GLY A 318 19.58 2.54 72.24
C GLY A 318 20.45 2.18 73.46
N ASP A 319 20.00 2.57 74.64
CA ASP A 319 20.79 2.64 75.89
C ASP A 319 21.52 1.34 76.30
N GLN A 320 21.12 0.15 75.80
CA GLN A 320 21.80 -1.13 76.13
C GLN A 320 21.48 -2.37 75.24
N ASN A 321 20.67 -2.25 74.18
CA ASN A 321 20.19 -3.43 73.43
C ASN A 321 21.16 -3.86 72.31
N VAL A 322 21.07 -5.13 71.90
CA VAL A 322 21.70 -5.66 70.67
C VAL A 322 20.62 -6.24 69.75
N THR A 323 20.45 -5.67 68.56
CA THR A 323 19.56 -6.16 67.51
C THR A 323 20.36 -7.00 66.51
N VAL A 324 19.88 -8.22 66.23
CA VAL A 324 20.42 -9.12 65.20
C VAL A 324 19.43 -9.16 64.03
N ASN A 325 19.93 -8.93 62.80
CA ASN A 325 19.17 -9.15 61.57
C ASN A 325 19.80 -10.30 60.76
N VAL A 326 18.96 -11.14 60.16
CA VAL A 326 19.35 -12.25 59.29
C VAL A 326 18.44 -12.24 58.07
N THR A 327 18.99 -12.21 56.86
CA THR A 327 18.21 -12.21 55.60
C THR A 327 18.60 -13.39 54.72
N THR A 328 17.61 -14.11 54.18
CA THR A 328 17.76 -15.35 53.42
C THR A 328 16.87 -15.39 52.18
N ASN A 329 17.23 -16.19 51.17
CA ASN A 329 16.40 -16.45 49.99
C ASN A 329 15.28 -17.48 50.23
N HIS A 330 15.36 -18.31 51.27
CA HIS A 330 14.30 -19.26 51.63
C HIS A 330 13.71 -18.95 53.02
N ASP A 331 12.45 -19.36 53.23
CA ASP A 331 11.80 -19.38 54.54
C ASP A 331 12.49 -20.39 55.47
N LEU A 332 12.85 -19.97 56.69
CA LEU A 332 13.61 -20.77 57.64
C LEU A 332 12.71 -21.60 58.56
N SER A 333 12.80 -22.92 58.41
CA SER A 333 12.23 -23.88 59.36
C SER A 333 12.97 -23.92 60.71
N GLU A 334 14.25 -23.52 60.73
CA GLU A 334 15.09 -23.38 61.91
C GLU A 334 16.06 -22.19 61.76
N LEU A 335 16.18 -21.36 62.80
CA LEU A 335 17.19 -20.31 62.93
C LEU A 335 17.63 -20.24 64.40
N ASN A 336 18.92 -20.39 64.63
CA ASN A 336 19.58 -20.35 65.95
C ASN A 336 20.80 -19.41 65.89
N VAL A 337 20.86 -18.43 66.79
CA VAL A 337 21.98 -17.48 66.92
C VAL A 337 22.41 -17.36 68.39
N THR A 338 23.69 -17.59 68.66
CA THR A 338 24.31 -17.28 69.96
C THR A 338 24.83 -15.85 69.98
N LEU A 339 24.53 -15.11 71.04
CA LEU A 339 25.22 -13.87 71.43
C LEU A 339 26.18 -14.20 72.59
N ASP A 340 27.46 -13.85 72.48
CA ASP A 340 28.45 -13.99 73.56
C ASP A 340 29.27 -12.70 73.76
N GLY A 341 29.58 -12.34 75.00
CA GLY A 341 30.15 -11.02 75.33
C GLY A 341 30.14 -10.71 76.83
N PRO A 342 29.78 -9.47 77.25
CA PRO A 342 29.51 -9.13 78.66
C PRO A 342 28.42 -10.01 79.28
N GLU A 343 27.44 -10.39 78.47
CA GLU A 343 26.39 -11.37 78.76
C GLU A 343 26.31 -12.38 77.60
N THR A 344 25.74 -13.56 77.85
CA THR A 344 25.61 -14.63 76.83
C THR A 344 24.13 -15.03 76.71
N ALA A 345 23.61 -15.05 75.47
CA ALA A 345 22.23 -15.42 75.15
C ALA A 345 22.16 -16.33 73.91
N ALA A 346 21.03 -17.00 73.72
CA ALA A 346 20.73 -17.76 72.51
C ALA A 346 19.34 -17.34 72.03
N LEU A 347 19.27 -16.87 70.79
CA LEU A 347 18.06 -16.40 70.11
C LEU A 347 17.64 -17.46 69.10
N THR A 348 16.36 -17.84 69.11
CA THR A 348 15.84 -18.92 68.25
C THR A 348 14.46 -18.61 67.71
N LEU A 349 14.24 -18.93 66.43
CA LEU A 349 12.91 -18.80 65.81
C LEU A 349 11.86 -19.69 66.53
N ALA A 350 12.28 -20.87 66.99
CA ALA A 350 11.43 -21.81 67.73
C ALA A 350 10.97 -21.33 69.12
N ALA A 351 11.64 -20.32 69.71
CA ALA A 351 11.18 -19.65 70.93
C ALA A 351 10.32 -18.40 70.65
N GLY A 352 10.33 -17.90 69.41
CA GLY A 352 9.71 -16.63 69.01
C GLY A 352 10.58 -15.41 69.34
N ASP A 353 11.92 -15.57 69.34
CA ASP A 353 12.85 -14.46 69.59
C ASP A 353 13.04 -13.56 68.35
N PHE A 354 12.75 -14.09 67.16
CA PHE A 354 12.79 -13.39 65.87
C PHE A 354 11.37 -13.02 65.40
N GLU A 355 11.20 -11.78 64.93
CA GLU A 355 10.07 -11.38 64.08
C GLU A 355 10.47 -11.55 62.60
N GLU A 356 9.66 -12.27 61.84
CA GLU A 356 9.82 -12.49 60.40
C GLU A 356 9.12 -11.40 59.60
N THR A 357 9.78 -10.90 58.55
CA THR A 357 9.25 -9.91 57.61
C THR A 357 9.77 -10.19 56.20
N GLY A 358 8.91 -10.00 55.18
CA GLY A 358 9.24 -10.31 53.79
C GLY A 358 8.33 -11.40 53.21
N THR A 359 8.67 -11.87 52.01
CA THR A 359 8.09 -13.04 51.32
C THR A 359 9.07 -13.63 50.32
N ASP A 360 9.92 -12.79 49.72
CA ASP A 360 11.24 -13.12 49.15
C ASP A 360 11.98 -11.78 48.91
N PRO A 361 13.22 -11.59 49.42
CA PRO A 361 13.87 -12.40 50.45
C PRO A 361 13.14 -12.31 51.79
N TYR A 362 13.42 -13.28 52.67
CA TYR A 362 12.91 -13.36 54.03
C TYR A 362 13.89 -12.70 54.99
N SER A 363 13.40 -11.89 55.94
CA SER A 363 14.22 -11.19 56.92
C SER A 363 13.72 -11.43 58.35
N TYR A 364 14.61 -11.95 59.19
CA TYR A 364 14.36 -12.30 60.58
C TYR A 364 15.12 -11.34 61.49
N THR A 365 14.40 -10.55 62.29
CA THR A 365 14.99 -9.58 63.23
C THR A 365 14.70 -9.99 64.67
N ALA A 366 15.72 -10.09 65.52
CA ALA A 366 15.62 -10.30 66.95
C ALA A 366 16.30 -9.15 67.73
N THR A 367 15.84 -8.83 68.94
CA THR A 367 16.49 -7.83 69.80
C THR A 367 16.65 -8.33 71.22
N TYR A 368 17.89 -8.27 71.71
CA TYR A 368 18.29 -8.64 73.07
C TYR A 368 18.45 -7.41 73.96
N ASP A 369 17.68 -7.36 75.05
CA ASP A 369 17.70 -6.31 76.10
C ASP A 369 18.78 -6.67 77.13
N GLY A 370 19.98 -6.08 76.97
CA GLY A 370 21.16 -6.34 77.81
C GLY A 370 21.27 -5.41 79.03
N SER A 371 22.24 -5.68 79.92
CA SER A 371 22.47 -4.83 81.11
C SER A 371 23.95 -4.51 81.41
N ALA A 372 24.82 -4.58 80.40
CA ALA A 372 26.25 -4.30 80.55
C ALA A 372 26.91 -3.78 79.25
N ASP A 373 27.77 -2.77 79.40
CA ASP A 373 28.61 -2.24 78.32
C ASP A 373 29.64 -3.28 77.82
N GLY A 374 29.97 -3.23 76.52
CA GLY A 374 31.04 -4.01 75.90
C GLY A 374 30.71 -4.60 74.53
N GLU A 375 31.63 -5.42 74.02
CA GLU A 375 31.57 -6.07 72.70
C GLU A 375 30.81 -7.41 72.77
N TYR A 376 29.66 -7.47 72.09
CA TYR A 376 28.84 -8.66 71.90
C TYR A 376 29.07 -9.25 70.51
N THR A 377 29.40 -10.54 70.43
CA THR A 377 29.54 -11.28 69.17
C THR A 377 28.28 -12.11 68.91
N ALA A 378 27.57 -11.84 67.81
CA ALA A 378 26.55 -12.73 67.27
C ALA A 378 27.21 -13.82 66.43
N THR A 379 26.73 -15.07 66.54
CA THR A 379 27.19 -16.23 65.77
C THR A 379 25.98 -17.02 65.29
N LEU A 380 25.86 -17.21 63.97
CA LEU A 380 24.86 -18.09 63.37
C LEU A 380 25.25 -19.56 63.61
N ASP A 381 24.62 -20.19 64.60
CA ASP A 381 24.83 -21.60 64.91
C ASP A 381 24.20 -22.50 63.83
N SER A 382 23.02 -22.12 63.33
CA SER A 382 22.36 -22.77 62.19
C SER A 382 21.19 -21.95 61.65
N ALA A 383 21.04 -21.89 60.33
CA ALA A 383 19.80 -21.60 59.62
C ALA A 383 19.48 -22.82 58.72
N ALA A 384 18.22 -23.26 58.64
CA ALA A 384 17.84 -24.39 57.79
C ALA A 384 16.42 -24.24 57.21
N SER A 385 16.27 -24.62 55.94
CA SER A 385 15.02 -24.60 55.19
C SER A 385 14.85 -25.91 54.42
N ALA A 386 13.80 -26.66 54.77
CA ALA A 386 13.25 -27.88 54.16
C ALA A 386 14.19 -29.10 53.89
N GLY A 387 15.50 -28.89 53.74
CA GLY A 387 16.56 -29.90 53.77
C GLY A 387 17.97 -29.31 53.72
N ASP A 388 18.13 -28.10 53.16
CA ASP A 388 19.39 -27.34 53.18
C ASP A 388 19.61 -26.62 54.52
N ALA A 389 20.88 -26.44 54.91
CA ALA A 389 21.29 -25.83 56.17
C ALA A 389 22.66 -25.13 56.08
N THR A 390 22.72 -23.87 56.54
CA THR A 390 23.92 -23.03 56.56
C THR A 390 24.25 -22.53 57.98
N SER A 391 25.52 -22.18 58.23
CA SER A 391 26.01 -21.79 59.56
C SER A 391 27.37 -21.08 59.50
N GLY A 392 27.74 -20.39 60.58
CA GLY A 392 29.09 -19.86 60.79
C GLY A 392 29.29 -18.38 60.45
N ASN A 393 28.25 -17.64 60.04
CA ASN A 393 28.28 -16.18 59.99
C ASN A 393 28.50 -15.61 61.40
N THR A 394 29.29 -14.54 61.51
CA THR A 394 29.56 -13.86 62.79
C THR A 394 29.64 -12.35 62.58
N ASP A 395 29.09 -11.57 63.50
CA ASP A 395 29.20 -10.11 63.52
C ASP A 395 29.26 -9.58 64.96
N THR A 396 29.69 -8.33 65.16
CA THR A 396 29.99 -7.76 66.48
C THR A 396 29.37 -6.38 66.72
N ALA A 397 28.61 -6.23 67.80
CA ALA A 397 28.05 -4.97 68.28
C ALA A 397 28.73 -4.52 69.58
N THR A 398 29.09 -3.24 69.69
CA THR A 398 29.63 -2.66 70.93
C THR A 398 28.60 -1.73 71.58
N VAL A 399 28.35 -1.90 72.88
CA VAL A 399 27.43 -1.11 73.69
C VAL A 399 28.22 -0.25 74.68
N ASP A 400 27.96 1.06 74.77
CA ASP A 400 28.51 1.97 75.78
C ASP A 400 27.61 3.21 76.00
N ASP A 401 27.15 3.45 77.23
CA ASP A 401 26.20 4.53 77.64
C ASP A 401 26.89 5.82 78.16
N ARG A 402 28.19 6.04 77.89
CA ARG A 402 29.03 7.05 78.60
C ARG A 402 29.29 8.36 77.82
N VAL A 403 28.21 9.03 77.43
CA VAL A 403 28.23 10.26 76.60
C VAL A 403 29.13 11.41 77.12
N PRO A 404 29.82 12.18 76.23
CA PRO A 404 30.40 13.50 76.53
C PRO A 404 29.36 14.55 76.99
N THR A 405 29.81 15.75 77.34
CA THR A 405 28.92 16.89 77.66
C THR A 405 29.53 18.23 77.22
N VAL A 406 28.81 19.01 76.42
CA VAL A 406 29.19 20.35 75.93
C VAL A 406 28.62 21.42 76.87
N GLU A 407 29.47 22.01 77.72
CA GLU A 407 29.05 22.95 78.76
C GLU A 407 28.84 24.39 78.24
N SER A 408 29.58 24.80 77.21
CA SER A 408 29.42 26.10 76.55
C SER A 408 30.12 26.17 75.20
N VAL A 409 29.62 27.00 74.29
CA VAL A 409 30.21 27.26 72.96
C VAL A 409 30.14 28.75 72.63
N ASN A 410 31.06 29.26 71.81
CA ASN A 410 31.08 30.65 71.35
C ASN A 410 31.79 30.81 69.99
N LEU A 411 31.32 31.76 69.18
CA LEU A 411 31.86 32.14 67.87
C LEU A 411 32.19 33.65 67.89
N THR A 412 33.28 34.06 67.26
CA THR A 412 33.68 35.47 67.10
C THR A 412 34.40 35.71 65.77
N ASP A 413 34.06 36.81 65.10
CA ASP A 413 34.93 37.50 64.14
C ASP A 413 36.26 37.87 64.83
N ALA A 414 37.37 37.49 64.20
CA ALA A 414 38.74 37.71 64.67
C ALA A 414 39.53 38.68 63.78
N THR A 415 39.03 39.08 62.60
CA THR A 415 39.67 40.11 61.77
C THR A 415 39.49 41.49 62.40
N ASN A 416 38.25 41.87 62.72
CA ASN A 416 37.87 43.27 62.88
C ASN A 416 37.08 43.52 64.18
N GLY A 417 36.12 42.65 64.49
CA GLY A 417 35.31 42.63 65.71
C GLY A 417 33.99 43.42 65.65
N ASP A 418 33.41 43.67 64.47
CA ASP A 418 32.09 44.31 64.33
C ASP A 418 30.92 43.32 64.16
N GLY A 419 31.17 42.11 63.62
CA GLY A 419 30.23 41.00 63.54
C GLY A 419 29.74 40.65 62.14
N ASP A 420 30.14 41.42 61.14
CA ASP A 420 30.02 41.09 59.72
C ASP A 420 31.33 40.41 59.25
N VAL A 421 31.27 39.41 58.36
CA VAL A 421 32.46 38.72 57.81
C VAL A 421 32.34 38.44 56.31
N GLU A 422 33.42 38.74 55.58
CA GLU A 422 33.55 38.58 54.12
C GLU A 422 34.49 37.40 53.76
N ALA A 423 34.50 37.00 52.49
CA ALA A 423 35.40 35.97 51.98
C ALA A 423 36.89 36.36 52.17
N GLY A 424 37.58 35.67 53.07
CA GLY A 424 38.96 35.92 53.47
C GLY A 424 39.15 36.37 54.92
N ASP A 425 38.08 36.63 55.67
CA ASP A 425 38.15 36.96 57.10
C ASP A 425 38.50 35.75 57.99
N GLU A 426 39.01 36.01 59.20
CA GLU A 426 39.32 34.97 60.20
C GLU A 426 38.22 34.93 61.29
N VAL A 427 37.72 33.73 61.60
CA VAL A 427 36.74 33.47 62.66
C VAL A 427 37.30 32.48 63.69
N THR A 428 36.94 32.66 64.95
CA THR A 428 37.38 31.80 66.07
C THR A 428 36.19 31.12 66.74
N VAL A 429 36.27 29.79 66.92
CA VAL A 429 35.32 28.97 67.68
C VAL A 429 35.96 28.51 68.99
N ASN A 430 35.20 28.63 70.08
CA ASN A 430 35.58 28.21 71.43
C ASN A 430 34.53 27.26 71.99
N ALA A 431 34.95 26.24 72.76
CA ALA A 431 34.04 25.36 73.50
C ALA A 431 34.61 24.94 74.86
N THR A 432 33.71 24.62 75.80
CA THR A 432 34.03 23.92 77.06
C THR A 432 33.31 22.57 77.06
N VAL A 433 34.05 21.48 77.28
CA VAL A 433 33.54 20.09 77.20
C VAL A 433 34.06 19.27 78.37
N SER A 434 33.20 18.43 78.94
CA SER A 434 33.53 17.42 79.96
C SER A 434 32.86 16.07 79.63
N GLY A 435 32.96 15.08 80.53
CA GLY A 435 32.53 13.69 80.25
C GLY A 435 33.70 12.79 79.84
N ASP A 436 33.42 11.73 79.07
CA ASP A 436 34.45 11.03 78.30
C ASP A 436 34.54 11.67 76.90
N VAL A 437 35.76 11.94 76.41
CA VAL A 437 35.98 12.77 75.22
C VAL A 437 37.24 12.32 74.48
N ASP A 438 37.08 11.86 73.25
CA ASP A 438 38.18 11.63 72.30
C ASP A 438 38.35 12.83 71.35
N SER A 439 37.22 13.35 70.82
CA SER A 439 37.24 14.44 69.83
C SER A 439 36.29 15.59 70.17
N VAL A 440 36.64 16.79 69.72
CA VAL A 440 35.74 17.96 69.66
C VAL A 440 35.91 18.62 68.30
N THR A 441 34.80 18.80 67.60
CA THR A 441 34.75 19.36 66.24
C THR A 441 33.72 20.47 66.14
N ALA A 442 33.91 21.40 65.20
CA ALA A 442 32.95 22.44 64.88
C ALA A 442 32.63 22.40 63.39
N ASP A 443 31.34 22.49 63.05
CA ASP A 443 30.91 22.63 61.66
C ASP A 443 30.94 24.10 61.24
N LEU A 444 31.91 24.44 60.38
CA LEU A 444 32.07 25.72 59.70
C LEU A 444 31.85 25.58 58.18
N SER A 445 31.05 24.61 57.75
CA SER A 445 30.62 24.48 56.35
C SER A 445 29.92 25.75 55.82
N ALA A 446 29.10 26.39 56.66
CA ALA A 446 28.47 27.69 56.35
C ALA A 446 29.46 28.85 56.14
N PHE A 447 30.74 28.67 56.52
CA PHE A 447 31.84 29.61 56.30
C PHE A 447 32.85 29.09 55.26
N ASP A 448 32.52 28.03 54.51
CA ASP A 448 33.41 27.36 53.54
C ASP A 448 34.78 26.95 54.14
N ALA A 449 34.76 26.58 55.44
CA ALA A 449 35.91 26.00 56.14
C ALA A 449 35.70 24.51 56.50
N GLY A 450 34.48 24.00 56.31
CA GLY A 450 34.10 22.61 56.61
C GLY A 450 34.16 22.28 58.10
N THR A 451 34.31 21.00 58.43
CA THR A 451 34.42 20.55 59.83
C THR A 451 35.85 20.70 60.35
N VAL A 452 36.03 21.50 61.40
CA VAL A 452 37.34 21.80 62.01
C VAL A 452 37.45 21.13 63.39
N THR A 453 38.52 20.39 63.63
CA THR A 453 38.83 19.83 64.96
C THR A 453 39.37 20.92 65.89
N LEU A 454 38.77 21.09 67.07
CA LEU A 454 39.24 22.05 68.07
C LEU A 454 40.39 21.46 68.89
N THR A 455 41.39 22.27 69.18
CA THR A 455 42.54 21.84 69.99
C THR A 455 42.23 22.03 71.48
N GLY A 456 42.23 20.94 72.23
CA GLY A 456 42.00 20.94 73.68
C GLY A 456 43.24 21.37 74.50
N ASP A 457 43.02 22.16 75.55
CA ASP A 457 44.09 22.62 76.46
C ASP A 457 44.43 21.61 77.58
N GLY A 458 43.66 20.53 77.69
CA GLY A 458 43.77 19.52 78.74
C GLY A 458 43.09 19.89 80.07
N THR A 459 42.31 20.97 80.11
CA THR A 459 41.47 21.37 81.25
C THR A 459 39.96 21.33 80.96
N GLY A 460 39.59 21.02 79.71
CA GLY A 460 38.21 21.00 79.21
C GLY A 460 37.90 22.15 78.25
N SER A 461 38.85 23.05 77.97
CA SER A 461 38.70 24.15 77.00
C SER A 461 39.24 23.75 75.63
N TYR A 462 38.52 24.11 74.58
CA TYR A 462 38.80 23.73 73.19
C TYR A 462 38.67 24.97 72.28
N GLU A 463 39.61 25.16 71.34
CA GLU A 463 39.71 26.36 70.49
C GLU A 463 40.13 26.00 69.04
N ALA A 464 39.60 26.72 68.04
CA ALA A 464 40.05 26.68 66.65
C ALA A 464 39.80 28.01 65.93
N ASN A 465 40.65 28.34 64.95
CA ASN A 465 40.43 29.41 63.98
C ASN A 465 40.18 28.82 62.58
N ALA A 466 39.38 29.51 61.79
CA ALA A 466 39.12 29.22 60.39
C ALA A 466 39.13 30.52 59.57
N THR A 467 39.39 30.42 58.27
CA THR A 467 39.21 31.52 57.32
C THR A 467 37.90 31.32 56.56
N VAL A 468 37.10 32.37 56.41
CA VAL A 468 35.87 32.34 55.61
C VAL A 468 36.26 32.15 54.13
N GLY A 469 35.78 31.08 53.51
CA GLY A 469 36.05 30.78 52.11
C GLY A 469 35.16 31.57 51.13
N PRO A 470 35.45 31.52 49.81
CA PRO A 470 34.67 32.20 48.79
C PRO A 470 33.26 31.65 48.58
N ASP A 471 33.01 30.38 48.93
CA ASP A 471 31.73 29.70 48.72
C ASP A 471 30.89 29.64 50.03
N ALA A 472 31.08 30.61 50.94
CA ALA A 472 30.36 30.68 52.21
C ALA A 472 28.86 30.99 52.03
N THR A 473 28.06 30.75 53.08
CA THR A 473 26.59 30.90 53.01
C THR A 473 26.15 32.21 53.66
N ASP A 474 25.61 33.14 52.87
CA ASP A 474 25.23 34.46 53.35
C ASP A 474 24.14 34.47 54.45
N GLY A 475 24.15 35.54 55.26
CA GLY A 475 23.21 35.76 56.37
C GLY A 475 23.76 35.40 57.75
N ASP A 476 22.87 35.34 58.76
CA ASP A 476 23.23 35.10 60.17
C ASP A 476 23.65 33.63 60.43
N GLN A 477 24.91 33.28 60.13
CA GLN A 477 25.46 31.94 60.30
C GLN A 477 25.96 31.68 61.72
N ASN A 478 25.58 30.52 62.26
CA ASN A 478 26.05 29.99 63.54
C ASN A 478 26.74 28.65 63.34
N VAL A 479 27.60 28.29 64.29
CA VAL A 479 28.40 27.06 64.28
C VAL A 479 27.82 26.08 65.29
N THR A 480 27.71 24.80 64.93
CA THR A 480 27.48 23.73 65.91
C THR A 480 28.80 23.05 66.25
N VAL A 481 29.10 22.96 67.54
CA VAL A 481 30.23 22.20 68.07
C VAL A 481 29.73 20.88 68.61
N THR A 482 30.36 19.79 68.21
CA THR A 482 30.05 18.42 68.64
C THR A 482 31.26 17.81 69.33
N ALA A 483 31.06 17.26 70.52
CA ALA A 483 32.03 16.42 71.22
C ALA A 483 31.67 14.94 71.00
N SER A 484 32.67 14.08 70.86
CA SER A 484 32.51 12.62 70.83
C SER A 484 33.42 11.93 71.85
N ASP A 485 32.99 10.78 72.35
CA ASP A 485 33.91 9.77 72.90
C ASP A 485 34.59 8.99 71.74
N GLY A 486 35.25 7.87 72.04
CA GLY A 486 35.88 6.99 71.05
C GLY A 486 34.96 5.88 70.51
N GLU A 487 33.76 5.78 71.07
CA GLU A 487 32.81 4.67 70.91
C GLU A 487 31.58 5.08 70.06
N GLY A 488 31.32 6.38 69.93
CA GLY A 488 30.33 6.97 69.02
C GLY A 488 29.29 7.88 69.69
N ASN A 489 29.31 8.02 71.02
CA ASN A 489 28.38 8.89 71.74
C ASN A 489 28.75 10.36 71.55
N THR A 490 27.74 11.21 71.35
CA THR A 490 27.96 12.64 71.09
C THR A 490 27.04 13.55 71.91
N ASP A 491 27.57 14.71 72.31
CA ASP A 491 26.79 15.87 72.75
C ASP A 491 27.20 17.10 71.93
N SER A 492 26.31 18.08 71.80
CA SER A 492 26.50 19.21 70.89
C SER A 492 25.89 20.53 71.39
N GLY A 493 26.47 21.64 70.96
CA GLY A 493 25.99 22.99 71.27
C GLY A 493 26.20 23.96 70.12
N THR A 494 25.20 24.83 69.90
CA THR A 494 25.21 25.83 68.83
C THR A 494 25.61 27.22 69.36
N THR A 495 26.46 27.94 68.62
CA THR A 495 26.97 29.26 68.99
C THR A 495 25.94 30.38 68.77
N GLY A 496 26.31 31.62 69.14
CA GLY A 496 25.74 32.81 68.51
C GLY A 496 26.13 32.90 67.03
N ALA A 497 25.47 33.77 66.28
CA ALA A 497 25.74 33.98 64.86
C ALA A 497 26.69 35.16 64.57
N LEU A 498 27.34 35.10 63.41
CA LEU A 498 27.96 36.22 62.69
C LEU A 498 27.20 36.41 61.37
N ARG A 499 27.19 37.62 60.79
CA ARG A 499 26.60 37.81 59.46
C ARG A 499 27.67 37.56 58.39
N VAL A 500 27.45 36.56 57.55
CA VAL A 500 28.26 36.30 56.36
C VAL A 500 27.71 37.12 55.20
N ASP A 501 28.61 37.71 54.41
CA ASP A 501 28.29 38.48 53.20
C ASP A 501 29.32 38.18 52.10
N THR A 502 28.91 37.41 51.08
CA THR A 502 29.80 36.93 50.01
C THR A 502 29.21 37.02 48.60
N GLU A 503 27.90 37.19 48.43
CA GLU A 503 27.31 37.51 47.12
C GLU A 503 27.67 38.95 46.69
N ASN A 504 28.90 39.14 46.20
CA ASN A 504 29.35 40.38 45.56
C ASN A 504 28.43 40.73 44.38
N LEU A 505 27.94 41.98 44.34
CA LEU A 505 27.00 42.51 43.34
C LEU A 505 27.24 41.95 41.93
N SER A 506 26.17 41.44 41.32
CA SER A 506 26.14 40.91 39.96
C SER A 506 25.09 41.62 39.12
N VAL A 507 25.37 41.79 37.83
CA VAL A 507 24.41 42.22 36.81
C VAL A 507 24.65 41.38 35.57
N ALA A 508 23.57 41.01 34.86
CA ALA A 508 23.66 40.32 33.59
C ALA A 508 22.77 40.99 32.54
N LEU A 509 23.19 40.94 31.28
CA LEU A 509 22.42 41.34 30.11
C LEU A 509 21.89 40.11 29.36
N ASN A 510 20.78 40.30 28.65
CA ASN A 510 20.27 39.28 27.74
C ASN A 510 21.14 39.20 26.47
N ASP A 511 21.04 38.06 25.78
CA ASP A 511 21.86 37.67 24.63
C ASP A 511 22.01 38.72 23.51
N THR A 512 23.09 38.55 22.74
CA THR A 512 23.43 39.40 21.58
C THR A 512 22.27 39.56 20.60
N ARG A 513 22.03 40.79 20.14
CA ARG A 513 20.88 41.10 19.27
C ARG A 513 21.35 41.58 17.89
N THR A 514 20.76 41.03 16.83
CA THR A 514 20.89 41.57 15.47
C THR A 514 19.68 42.46 15.16
N VAL A 515 19.93 43.65 14.62
CA VAL A 515 18.92 44.70 14.33
C VAL A 515 19.35 45.48 13.08
N GLU A 516 18.43 46.16 12.38
CA GLU A 516 18.83 47.05 11.27
C GLU A 516 19.17 48.48 11.72
N GLU A 517 19.96 49.17 10.90
CA GLU A 517 20.18 50.61 10.99
C GLU A 517 18.85 51.39 11.08
N GLY A 518 18.72 52.23 12.11
CA GLY A 518 17.50 52.99 12.39
C GLY A 518 16.43 52.27 13.23
N GLN A 519 16.60 50.98 13.59
CA GLN A 519 15.73 50.33 14.57
C GLN A 519 16.02 50.81 16.00
N SER A 520 14.95 50.97 16.80
CA SER A 520 15.04 51.29 18.22
C SER A 520 15.12 50.01 19.05
N VAL A 521 16.18 49.87 19.84
CA VAL A 521 16.44 48.73 20.71
C VAL A 521 16.18 49.13 22.16
N GLU A 522 15.46 48.28 22.91
CA GLU A 522 15.27 48.42 24.35
C GLU A 522 16.26 47.52 25.11
N PHE A 523 16.84 48.08 26.17
CA PHE A 523 17.79 47.43 27.06
C PHE A 523 17.32 47.54 28.52
N SER A 524 17.40 46.43 29.24
CA SER A 524 17.24 46.29 30.68
C SER A 524 18.24 45.23 31.15
N PRO A 525 18.59 45.17 32.45
CA PRO A 525 19.23 43.97 32.98
C PRO A 525 18.33 42.74 32.77
N ALA A 526 18.94 41.57 32.61
CA ALA A 526 18.28 40.27 32.67
C ALA A 526 18.07 39.85 34.14
N SER A 527 19.07 40.09 34.97
CA SER A 527 19.07 39.85 36.41
C SER A 527 20.08 40.77 37.11
N VAL A 528 19.82 41.00 38.40
CA VAL A 528 20.76 41.56 39.38
C VAL A 528 20.65 40.71 40.63
N SER A 529 21.78 40.38 41.25
CA SER A 529 21.88 39.70 42.55
C SER A 529 23.05 40.27 43.35
N GLY A 530 23.21 39.90 44.62
CA GLY A 530 24.28 40.45 45.48
C GLY A 530 24.13 41.94 45.79
N ALA A 531 22.90 42.46 45.77
CA ALA A 531 22.63 43.90 45.87
C ALA A 531 22.18 44.31 47.28
N THR A 532 22.95 45.16 47.94
CA THR A 532 22.57 45.76 49.22
C THR A 532 21.88 47.12 48.98
N GLY A 533 20.54 47.09 48.99
CA GLY A 533 19.70 48.29 48.95
C GLY A 533 19.14 48.66 47.56
N ASP A 534 18.92 49.95 47.32
CA ASP A 534 18.43 50.46 46.03
C ASP A 534 19.55 50.44 44.97
N VAL A 535 19.31 49.80 43.81
CA VAL A 535 20.30 49.72 42.71
C VAL A 535 20.08 50.82 41.66
N THR A 536 21.19 51.40 41.20
CA THR A 536 21.26 52.38 40.12
C THR A 536 21.98 51.81 38.89
N TYR A 537 21.64 52.30 37.70
CA TYR A 537 22.11 51.76 36.42
C TYR A 537 22.59 52.88 35.48
N ASP A 538 23.83 52.77 35.00
CA ASP A 538 24.38 53.57 33.90
C ASP A 538 24.69 52.66 32.70
N TRP A 539 24.53 53.20 31.48
CA TRP A 539 24.65 52.46 30.21
C TRP A 539 25.58 53.16 29.24
N THR A 540 26.40 52.41 28.50
CA THR A 540 27.07 52.89 27.28
C THR A 540 26.73 51.99 26.10
N PHE A 541 26.58 52.56 24.90
CA PHE A 541 26.10 51.83 23.71
C PHE A 541 27.19 51.56 22.65
N GLY A 542 28.47 51.71 23.00
CA GLY A 542 29.61 51.48 22.09
C GLY A 542 29.77 52.50 20.93
N ASP A 543 28.71 53.21 20.55
CA ASP A 543 28.71 54.25 19.49
C ASP A 543 29.18 55.63 19.97
N GLY A 544 29.39 55.79 21.29
CA GLY A 544 29.75 57.03 21.96
C GLY A 544 28.60 57.73 22.70
N ASN A 545 27.38 57.17 22.65
CA ASN A 545 26.25 57.59 23.47
C ASN A 545 26.15 56.77 24.78
N SER A 546 25.44 57.35 25.75
CA SER A 546 25.23 56.77 27.09
C SER A 546 23.85 57.17 27.64
N SER A 547 23.29 56.37 28.54
CA SER A 547 22.01 56.62 29.21
C SER A 547 22.04 56.15 30.67
N SER A 548 20.97 56.42 31.43
CA SER A 548 20.86 56.01 32.84
C SER A 548 19.42 55.64 33.22
N GLY A 549 19.28 54.63 34.09
CA GLY A 549 18.01 54.05 34.51
C GLY A 549 17.89 52.55 34.17
N GLU A 550 17.00 51.85 34.89
CA GLU A 550 16.79 50.39 34.79
C GLU A 550 16.38 49.90 33.39
N THR A 551 15.65 50.72 32.63
CA THR A 551 15.27 50.41 31.24
C THR A 551 15.49 51.63 30.35
N VAL A 552 16.20 51.43 29.24
CA VAL A 552 16.59 52.49 28.31
C VAL A 552 16.36 52.06 26.86
N THR A 553 16.12 53.02 25.97
CA THR A 553 16.02 52.78 24.52
C THR A 553 17.11 53.55 23.78
N HIS A 554 17.66 52.94 22.73
CA HIS A 554 18.68 53.54 21.86
C HIS A 554 18.42 53.20 20.38
N THR A 555 19.02 53.95 19.45
CA THR A 555 18.85 53.75 18.00
C THR A 555 20.18 53.99 17.30
N TYR A 556 20.67 52.97 16.60
CA TYR A 556 21.93 53.04 15.88
C TYR A 556 21.75 53.67 14.49
N SER A 557 22.72 54.49 14.10
CA SER A 557 22.67 55.34 12.89
C SER A 557 23.78 55.03 11.87
N ALA A 558 24.37 53.85 12.01
CA ALA A 558 25.25 53.20 11.03
C ALA A 558 25.26 51.70 11.33
N SER A 559 25.40 50.86 10.30
CA SER A 559 25.71 49.44 10.45
C SER A 559 27.11 49.19 11.05
N GLY A 560 27.22 48.14 11.88
CA GLY A 560 28.41 47.75 12.64
C GLY A 560 28.07 46.98 13.92
N THR A 561 29.06 46.33 14.54
CA THR A 561 28.89 45.69 15.86
C THR A 561 29.23 46.69 16.97
N TYR A 562 28.30 46.88 17.90
CA TYR A 562 28.40 47.79 19.03
C TYR A 562 28.34 47.01 20.34
N THR A 563 29.35 47.17 21.18
CA THR A 563 29.34 46.61 22.54
C THR A 563 28.56 47.54 23.46
N VAL A 564 27.46 47.04 24.00
CA VAL A 564 26.64 47.70 25.02
C VAL A 564 27.12 47.24 26.39
N GLU A 565 27.37 48.18 27.29
CA GLU A 565 27.82 47.96 28.66
C GLU A 565 26.76 48.52 29.62
N VAL A 566 26.36 47.72 30.61
CA VAL A 566 25.64 48.20 31.79
C VAL A 566 26.58 48.24 32.98
N THR A 567 26.44 49.23 33.85
CA THR A 567 27.04 49.25 35.18
C THR A 567 25.92 49.40 36.22
N ALA A 568 25.82 48.42 37.11
CA ALA A 568 24.97 48.47 38.29
C ALA A 568 25.78 48.99 39.50
N THR A 569 25.12 49.72 40.40
CA THR A 569 25.71 50.19 41.67
C THR A 569 24.64 50.32 42.74
N ASP A 570 24.87 49.75 43.92
CA ASP A 570 23.90 49.65 45.03
C ASP A 570 24.10 50.72 46.13
N GLU A 571 23.51 50.52 47.33
CA GLU A 571 23.53 51.50 48.43
C GLU A 571 24.80 51.41 49.30
N THR A 572 25.49 50.27 49.37
CA THR A 572 26.85 50.17 49.94
C THR A 572 27.89 50.81 49.02
N GLY A 573 27.64 50.77 47.71
CA GLY A 573 28.46 51.41 46.67
C GLY A 573 29.32 50.42 45.90
N ASP A 574 28.97 49.14 45.95
CA ASP A 574 29.61 48.07 45.22
C ASP A 574 29.16 48.11 43.75
N THR A 575 29.99 47.63 42.83
CA THR A 575 29.78 47.85 41.39
C THR A 575 29.95 46.59 40.57
N ALA A 576 28.99 46.37 39.68
CA ALA A 576 28.97 45.25 38.75
C ALA A 576 28.79 45.77 37.32
N SER A 577 29.40 45.10 36.35
CA SER A 577 29.32 45.48 34.94
C SER A 577 29.24 44.26 34.04
N ASP A 578 28.34 44.29 33.06
CA ASP A 578 28.24 43.26 32.02
C ASP A 578 28.08 43.89 30.64
N THR A 579 28.47 43.14 29.60
CA THR A 579 28.55 43.60 28.22
C THR A 579 27.91 42.62 27.23
N THR A 580 26.98 43.11 26.42
CA THR A 580 26.41 42.38 25.28
C THR A 580 26.78 43.07 23.96
N ASN A 581 26.75 42.35 22.85
CA ASN A 581 26.99 42.93 21.52
C ASN A 581 25.67 43.06 20.74
N VAL A 582 25.46 44.24 20.17
CA VAL A 582 24.41 44.50 19.19
C VAL A 582 25.05 44.59 17.81
N THR A 583 24.68 43.68 16.92
CA THR A 583 25.08 43.75 15.51
C THR A 583 24.01 44.54 14.77
N VAL A 584 24.39 45.72 14.29
CA VAL A 584 23.53 46.57 13.46
C VAL A 584 23.85 46.28 12.02
N GLU A 585 22.90 45.74 11.29
CA GLU A 585 23.03 45.45 9.87
C GLU A 585 22.39 46.55 9.03
N ASN A 586 22.52 46.46 7.71
CA ASN A 586 21.88 47.40 6.79
C ASN A 586 20.61 46.72 6.27
N PRO A 587 19.41 47.34 6.34
CA PRO A 587 18.18 46.69 5.93
C PRO A 587 18.23 46.19 4.47
N PRO A 588 17.46 45.15 4.11
CA PRO A 588 17.37 44.65 2.75
C PRO A 588 16.84 45.75 1.82
N VAL A 589 17.37 45.80 0.60
CA VAL A 589 16.93 46.71 -0.47
C VAL A 589 16.85 45.95 -1.79
N VAL A 590 15.67 45.91 -2.40
CA VAL A 590 15.43 45.26 -3.69
C VAL A 590 15.80 46.23 -4.82
N GLU A 591 17.09 46.27 -5.18
CA GLU A 591 17.62 47.24 -6.16
C GLU A 591 17.03 47.09 -7.57
N SER A 592 16.73 45.85 -7.99
CA SER A 592 16.02 45.60 -9.26
C SER A 592 15.38 44.21 -9.29
N VAL A 593 14.31 44.09 -10.07
CA VAL A 593 13.59 42.84 -10.33
C VAL A 593 13.28 42.71 -11.81
N ASN A 594 13.31 41.48 -12.32
CA ASN A 594 13.06 41.15 -13.71
C ASN A 594 12.34 39.79 -13.80
N LEU A 595 11.38 39.69 -14.71
CA LEU A 595 10.62 38.48 -14.99
C LEU A 595 10.77 38.16 -16.48
N THR A 596 11.15 36.94 -16.79
CA THR A 596 11.41 36.49 -18.17
C THR A 596 10.83 35.11 -18.41
N ASP A 597 10.09 35.00 -19.51
CA ASP A 597 9.92 33.75 -20.27
C ASP A 597 11.30 33.09 -20.48
N ALA A 598 11.39 31.83 -20.08
CA ALA A 598 12.59 31.01 -20.13
C ALA A 598 12.48 29.85 -21.15
N THR A 599 11.27 29.56 -21.68
CA THR A 599 11.08 28.55 -22.73
C THR A 599 11.73 28.99 -24.04
N ASP A 600 11.43 30.19 -24.53
CA ASP A 600 12.04 30.72 -25.76
C ASP A 600 12.41 32.23 -25.73
N GLY A 601 11.89 32.98 -24.76
CA GLY A 601 12.19 34.40 -24.57
C GLY A 601 11.44 35.36 -25.51
N ASN A 602 10.33 34.93 -26.12
CA ASN A 602 9.45 35.79 -26.91
C ASN A 602 8.66 36.81 -26.06
N GLY A 603 8.39 36.51 -24.79
CA GLY A 603 7.72 37.39 -23.83
C GLY A 603 6.21 37.15 -23.61
N THR A 604 5.65 36.14 -24.28
CA THR A 604 4.37 35.51 -23.92
C THR A 604 4.64 34.15 -23.28
N VAL A 605 3.77 33.69 -22.38
CA VAL A 605 3.87 32.35 -21.77
C VAL A 605 2.52 31.66 -21.69
N SER A 606 2.51 30.35 -21.91
CA SER A 606 1.36 29.45 -21.84
C SER A 606 1.42 28.56 -20.58
N PRO A 607 0.34 27.83 -20.24
CA PRO A 607 0.43 26.72 -19.30
C PRO A 607 1.59 25.78 -19.66
N ARG A 608 2.36 25.33 -18.65
CA ARG A 608 3.62 24.56 -18.76
C ARG A 608 4.87 25.28 -19.29
N ASP A 609 4.83 26.56 -19.67
CA ASP A 609 6.07 27.30 -19.95
C ASP A 609 6.90 27.54 -18.68
N GLU A 610 8.21 27.72 -18.85
CA GLU A 610 9.10 28.12 -17.74
C GLU A 610 9.18 29.65 -17.62
N VAL A 611 9.00 30.17 -16.40
CA VAL A 611 9.22 31.57 -16.05
C VAL A 611 10.37 31.70 -15.05
N THR A 612 11.32 32.58 -15.34
CA THR A 612 12.42 32.93 -14.43
C THR A 612 12.21 34.29 -13.80
N VAL A 613 12.19 34.34 -12.47
CA VAL A 613 12.33 35.58 -11.69
C VAL A 613 13.81 35.79 -11.37
N ASN A 614 14.30 37.00 -11.61
CA ASN A 614 15.62 37.46 -11.19
C ASN A 614 15.47 38.72 -10.34
N ALA A 615 16.15 38.79 -9.20
CA ALA A 615 16.22 39.97 -8.35
C ALA A 615 17.68 40.30 -8.01
N THR A 616 18.02 41.59 -7.89
CA THR A 616 19.28 42.04 -7.28
C THR A 616 18.91 42.70 -5.96
N VAL A 617 19.48 42.21 -4.86
CA VAL A 617 19.17 42.66 -3.51
C VAL A 617 20.47 43.02 -2.80
N SER A 618 20.48 44.14 -2.07
CA SER A 618 21.59 44.57 -1.22
C SER A 618 21.13 44.80 0.23
N GLY A 619 22.06 45.11 1.13
CA GLY A 619 21.83 45.05 2.57
C GLY A 619 22.09 43.65 3.16
N SER A 620 21.58 43.40 4.35
CA SER A 620 21.48 42.07 4.95
C SER A 620 20.18 41.40 4.51
N VAL A 621 20.28 40.12 4.15
CA VAL A 621 19.22 39.36 3.51
C VAL A 621 19.27 37.95 4.07
N ASP A 622 18.20 37.56 4.76
CA ASP A 622 18.00 36.22 5.29
C ASP A 622 17.30 35.34 4.23
N SER A 623 16.25 35.89 3.60
CA SER A 623 15.51 35.22 2.53
C SER A 623 15.05 36.19 1.43
N VAL A 624 14.84 35.66 0.22
CA VAL A 624 14.20 36.38 -0.90
C VAL A 624 13.16 35.45 -1.51
N THR A 625 11.92 35.92 -1.58
CA THR A 625 10.78 35.17 -2.15
C THR A 625 10.16 35.93 -3.31
N ALA A 626 9.47 35.22 -4.20
CA ALA A 626 8.61 35.82 -5.22
C ALA A 626 7.23 35.17 -5.24
N ASP A 627 6.20 36.00 -5.13
CA ASP A 627 4.81 35.61 -5.37
C ASP A 627 4.57 35.48 -6.88
N LEU A 628 4.38 34.23 -7.32
CA LEU A 628 4.00 33.79 -8.66
C LEU A 628 2.60 33.13 -8.65
N SER A 629 1.74 33.45 -7.69
CA SER A 629 0.33 33.01 -7.68
C SER A 629 -0.43 33.44 -8.94
N ALA A 630 -0.05 34.58 -9.54
CA ALA A 630 -0.55 35.04 -10.84
C ALA A 630 -0.20 34.12 -12.02
N PHE A 631 0.75 33.19 -11.84
CA PHE A 631 1.18 32.16 -12.80
C PHE A 631 0.77 30.74 -12.36
N ASP A 632 -0.14 30.61 -11.38
CA ASP A 632 -0.55 29.32 -10.77
C ASP A 632 0.63 28.49 -10.21
N ALA A 633 1.74 29.17 -9.84
CA ALA A 633 2.99 28.57 -9.34
C ALA A 633 3.26 28.81 -7.84
N GLY A 634 2.40 29.58 -7.15
CA GLY A 634 2.52 29.86 -5.71
C GLY A 634 3.64 30.86 -5.37
N SER A 635 4.17 30.80 -4.14
CA SER A 635 5.34 31.59 -3.74
C SER A 635 6.59 30.71 -3.77
N VAL A 636 7.70 31.24 -4.29
CA VAL A 636 8.98 30.52 -4.44
C VAL A 636 10.13 31.27 -3.78
N GLU A 637 11.07 30.55 -3.16
CA GLU A 637 12.35 31.10 -2.69
C GLU A 637 13.34 31.25 -3.85
N LEU A 638 14.08 32.36 -3.88
CA LEU A 638 15.08 32.63 -4.92
C LEU A 638 16.48 32.28 -4.41
N VAL A 639 17.23 31.53 -5.21
CA VAL A 639 18.58 31.07 -4.85
C VAL A 639 19.62 32.14 -5.20
N ALA A 640 20.51 32.45 -4.27
CA ALA A 640 21.56 33.44 -4.45
C ALA A 640 22.75 32.92 -5.29
N ASP A 641 23.07 33.62 -6.39
CA ASP A 641 24.35 33.54 -7.09
C ASP A 641 24.96 34.95 -7.24
N GLY A 642 26.10 35.19 -6.58
CA GLY A 642 26.90 36.41 -6.74
C GLY A 642 26.24 37.74 -6.31
N GLY A 643 25.10 37.71 -5.62
CA GLY A 643 24.30 38.90 -5.26
C GLY A 643 23.06 39.12 -6.14
N THR A 644 22.88 38.28 -7.16
CA THR A 644 21.60 38.09 -7.85
C THR A 644 20.89 36.89 -7.23
N TYR A 645 19.58 36.99 -7.09
CA TYR A 645 18.69 35.95 -6.59
C TYR A 645 17.82 35.47 -7.75
N THR A 646 17.76 34.17 -8.01
CA THR A 646 17.08 33.61 -9.18
C THR A 646 16.25 32.38 -8.82
N ASN A 647 15.05 32.26 -9.41
CA ASN A 647 14.26 31.03 -9.43
C ASN A 647 13.64 30.87 -10.83
N THR A 648 13.60 29.63 -11.35
CA THR A 648 12.84 29.27 -12.56
C THR A 648 11.81 28.22 -12.17
N THR A 649 10.55 28.45 -12.53
CA THR A 649 9.44 27.53 -12.24
C THR A 649 8.47 27.46 -13.41
N THR A 650 7.63 26.44 -13.43
CA THR A 650 6.65 26.16 -14.48
C THR A 650 5.34 26.91 -14.23
N VAL A 651 4.75 27.50 -15.27
CA VAL A 651 3.40 28.10 -15.22
C VAL A 651 2.35 27.00 -15.05
N GLY A 652 1.50 27.14 -14.03
CA GLY A 652 0.47 26.16 -13.70
C GLY A 652 -0.70 26.13 -14.68
N ALA A 653 -1.53 25.09 -14.58
CA ALA A 653 -2.61 24.82 -15.54
C ALA A 653 -3.82 25.76 -15.41
N ASN A 654 -3.99 26.44 -14.27
CA ASN A 654 -5.16 27.26 -13.94
C ASN A 654 -4.88 28.77 -14.06
N VAL A 655 -3.87 29.14 -14.85
CA VAL A 655 -3.45 30.53 -15.04
C VAL A 655 -4.50 31.36 -15.80
N THR A 656 -4.54 32.67 -15.56
CA THR A 656 -5.48 33.59 -16.23
C THR A 656 -4.79 34.37 -17.35
N GLU A 657 -5.41 34.41 -18.54
CA GLU A 657 -4.96 35.15 -19.73
C GLU A 657 -4.66 36.64 -19.43
N GLY A 658 -3.61 37.16 -20.06
CA GLY A 658 -3.20 38.57 -20.06
C GLY A 658 -1.94 38.87 -19.26
N ALA A 659 -1.60 40.15 -19.17
CA ALA A 659 -0.35 40.64 -18.58
C ALA A 659 -0.26 40.42 -17.05
N GLN A 660 0.46 39.38 -16.63
CA GLN A 660 0.72 39.02 -15.24
C GLN A 660 2.12 39.47 -14.78
N SER A 661 2.30 39.73 -13.48
CA SER A 661 3.57 40.16 -12.86
C SER A 661 3.77 39.50 -11.49
N ALA A 662 5.01 39.21 -11.13
CA ALA A 662 5.39 38.72 -9.81
C ALA A 662 5.67 39.86 -8.83
N THR A 663 5.58 39.61 -7.53
CA THR A 663 6.15 40.53 -6.50
C THR A 663 7.25 39.82 -5.74
N VAL A 664 8.44 40.40 -5.74
CA VAL A 664 9.60 39.91 -4.98
C VAL A 664 9.65 40.63 -3.63
N THR A 665 9.83 39.87 -2.55
CA THR A 665 10.09 40.40 -1.20
C THR A 665 11.44 39.88 -0.73
N ALA A 666 12.28 40.78 -0.22
CA ALA A 666 13.51 40.44 0.48
C ALA A 666 13.35 40.74 1.98
N THR A 667 13.66 39.75 2.80
CA THR A 667 13.50 39.81 4.26
C THR A 667 14.88 39.72 4.92
N GLY A 668 15.18 40.66 5.82
CA GLY A 668 16.43 40.72 6.59
C GLY A 668 16.35 39.89 7.88
N ALA A 669 17.50 39.61 8.50
CA ALA A 669 17.61 38.74 9.68
C ALA A 669 16.82 39.24 10.91
N SER A 670 16.43 40.52 10.94
CA SER A 670 15.59 41.12 11.98
C SER A 670 14.07 41.12 11.66
N GLY A 671 13.66 40.57 10.51
CA GLY A 671 12.27 40.59 10.05
C GLY A 671 11.84 41.91 9.36
N THR A 672 12.78 42.76 8.96
CA THR A 672 12.49 43.88 8.04
C THR A 672 12.31 43.40 6.61
N GLU A 673 11.39 44.02 5.87
CA GLU A 673 11.07 43.64 4.49
C GLU A 673 11.21 44.85 3.54
N ASP A 674 11.74 44.62 2.35
CA ASP A 674 11.58 45.48 1.18
C ASP A 674 11.03 44.66 0.00
N SER A 675 10.27 45.29 -0.91
CA SER A 675 9.59 44.56 -1.99
C SER A 675 9.43 45.36 -3.28
N ALA A 676 9.49 44.64 -4.41
CA ALA A 676 9.32 45.22 -5.75
C ALA A 676 8.56 44.28 -6.68
N THR A 677 7.57 44.84 -7.39
CA THR A 677 6.83 44.14 -8.45
C THR A 677 7.62 44.14 -9.76
N THR A 678 7.62 43.02 -10.47
CA THR A 678 8.33 42.84 -11.74
C THR A 678 7.69 43.59 -12.91
N GLY A 679 8.37 43.61 -14.06
CA GLY A 679 7.66 43.77 -15.34
C GLY A 679 6.67 42.63 -15.59
N THR A 680 5.79 42.80 -16.57
CA THR A 680 4.76 41.82 -16.94
C THR A 680 5.21 40.88 -18.06
N LEU A 681 4.81 39.61 -17.98
CA LEU A 681 4.71 38.69 -19.12
C LEU A 681 3.23 38.58 -19.53
N ASP A 682 2.95 38.42 -20.82
CA ASP A 682 1.58 38.31 -21.33
C ASP A 682 1.20 36.82 -21.40
N VAL A 683 0.29 36.37 -20.53
CA VAL A 683 -0.11 34.96 -20.46
C VAL A 683 -1.13 34.67 -21.56
N VAL A 684 -0.88 33.62 -22.35
CA VAL A 684 -1.80 33.14 -23.39
C VAL A 684 -2.36 31.80 -22.95
N VAL A 685 -3.68 31.64 -23.00
CA VAL A 685 -4.36 30.36 -22.73
C VAL A 685 -5.09 29.96 -24.01
N ASP A 686 -4.37 29.25 -24.89
CA ASP A 686 -4.99 28.62 -26.06
C ASP A 686 -5.88 27.46 -25.58
N GLU A 687 -7.20 27.57 -25.78
CA GLU A 687 -8.13 26.48 -25.48
C GLU A 687 -7.96 25.35 -26.52
N LEU A 688 -7.70 24.12 -26.04
CA LEU A 688 -7.71 22.93 -26.88
C LEU A 688 -9.09 22.80 -27.54
N THR A 689 -9.11 22.73 -28.86
CA THR A 689 -10.32 22.51 -29.67
C THR A 689 -10.10 21.36 -30.63
N VAL A 690 -11.08 20.46 -30.70
CA VAL A 690 -11.17 19.42 -31.73
C VAL A 690 -12.39 19.68 -32.60
N THR A 691 -12.31 19.34 -33.88
CA THR A 691 -13.48 19.18 -34.74
C THR A 691 -13.42 17.90 -35.55
N VAL A 692 -14.60 17.30 -35.75
CA VAL A 692 -14.84 16.21 -36.69
C VAL A 692 -15.71 16.72 -37.85
N GLY A 693 -15.51 16.20 -39.06
CA GLY A 693 -16.21 16.66 -40.26
C GLY A 693 -17.75 16.51 -40.20
N ASP A 694 -18.45 17.25 -41.05
CA ASP A 694 -19.93 17.38 -41.07
C ASP A 694 -20.70 16.02 -41.07
N ASP A 695 -21.95 16.10 -40.62
CA ASP A 695 -22.96 15.03 -40.74
C ASP A 695 -23.00 14.47 -42.18
N ARG A 696 -23.18 13.15 -42.31
CA ARG A 696 -23.20 12.48 -43.63
C ARG A 696 -24.14 11.28 -43.68
N THR A 697 -24.47 10.88 -44.90
CA THR A 697 -25.17 9.63 -45.20
C THR A 697 -24.21 8.70 -45.95
N VAL A 698 -24.29 7.39 -45.71
CA VAL A 698 -23.44 6.34 -46.31
C VAL A 698 -24.23 5.04 -46.49
N GLY A 699 -23.75 4.13 -47.33
CA GLY A 699 -24.37 2.82 -47.52
C GLY A 699 -24.04 1.82 -46.39
N VAL A 700 -24.90 0.81 -46.21
CA VAL A 700 -24.61 -0.35 -45.35
C VAL A 700 -23.29 -1.03 -45.78
N ASN A 701 -22.39 -1.26 -44.82
CA ASN A 701 -21.00 -1.71 -44.97
C ASN A 701 -20.06 -0.77 -45.78
N GLU A 702 -20.45 0.47 -46.07
CA GLU A 702 -19.52 1.46 -46.64
C GLU A 702 -18.50 1.91 -45.59
N THR A 703 -17.22 2.01 -45.99
CA THR A 703 -16.14 2.41 -45.09
C THR A 703 -15.97 3.93 -45.06
N VAL A 704 -16.22 4.51 -43.90
CA VAL A 704 -16.12 5.94 -43.61
C VAL A 704 -14.76 6.25 -43.00
N GLU A 705 -14.03 7.21 -43.57
CA GLU A 705 -12.82 7.78 -42.97
C GLU A 705 -13.19 9.01 -42.12
N TYR A 706 -12.56 9.14 -40.95
CA TYR A 706 -12.69 10.27 -40.05
C TYR A 706 -11.28 10.79 -39.72
N ASP A 707 -11.03 12.08 -39.93
CA ASP A 707 -9.81 12.76 -39.51
C ASP A 707 -10.17 13.88 -38.54
N ALA A 708 -9.63 13.84 -37.33
CA ALA A 708 -9.85 14.89 -36.33
C ALA A 708 -8.93 16.08 -36.61
N SER A 709 -9.51 17.28 -36.72
CA SER A 709 -8.74 18.53 -36.76
C SER A 709 -8.60 19.06 -35.33
N VAL A 710 -7.39 19.45 -34.93
CA VAL A 710 -7.13 20.01 -33.59
C VAL A 710 -6.39 21.35 -33.71
N ALA A 711 -6.76 22.29 -32.85
CA ALA A 711 -6.09 23.57 -32.65
C ALA A 711 -5.99 23.87 -31.14
N GLY A 712 -5.05 24.75 -30.76
CA GLY A 712 -4.79 25.09 -29.35
C GLY A 712 -4.10 23.99 -28.53
N ALA A 713 -3.56 22.95 -29.18
CA ALA A 713 -2.82 21.90 -28.48
C ALA A 713 -1.40 22.34 -28.07
N THR A 714 -1.05 22.04 -26.81
CA THR A 714 0.19 22.42 -26.13
C THR A 714 1.17 21.24 -25.94
N GLY A 715 0.89 20.07 -26.54
CA GLY A 715 1.71 18.87 -26.41
C GLY A 715 1.38 17.79 -27.45
N ASP A 716 1.77 16.54 -27.16
CA ASP A 716 1.31 15.38 -27.93
C ASP A 716 -0.18 15.13 -27.64
N VAL A 717 -0.99 14.95 -28.69
CA VAL A 717 -2.45 14.79 -28.59
C VAL A 717 -2.84 13.32 -28.77
N THR A 718 -3.56 12.75 -27.80
CA THR A 718 -4.25 11.46 -27.94
C THR A 718 -5.68 11.66 -28.43
N TYR A 719 -6.19 10.66 -29.14
CA TYR A 719 -7.50 10.70 -29.80
C TYR A 719 -8.23 9.40 -29.53
N ASP A 720 -9.42 9.49 -28.95
CA ASP A 720 -10.30 8.38 -28.64
C ASP A 720 -11.65 8.59 -29.34
N TRP A 721 -12.13 7.57 -30.05
CA TRP A 721 -13.33 7.62 -30.88
C TRP A 721 -14.37 6.61 -30.39
N THR A 722 -15.64 7.00 -30.41
CA THR A 722 -16.77 6.05 -30.30
C THR A 722 -17.70 6.22 -31.50
N PHE A 723 -18.15 5.12 -32.10
CA PHE A 723 -18.87 5.18 -33.39
C PHE A 723 -20.41 5.13 -33.28
N GLY A 724 -20.94 5.03 -32.05
CA GLY A 724 -22.38 5.02 -31.76
C GLY A 724 -23.08 3.66 -31.85
N ASP A 725 -22.43 2.64 -32.42
CA ASP A 725 -22.90 1.25 -32.53
C ASP A 725 -22.41 0.33 -31.39
N GLY A 726 -21.33 0.74 -30.71
CA GLY A 726 -20.66 0.00 -29.65
C GLY A 726 -19.17 -0.23 -29.90
N GLU A 727 -18.67 0.07 -31.11
CA GLU A 727 -17.25 0.03 -31.43
C GLU A 727 -16.52 1.35 -31.16
N SER A 728 -15.19 1.27 -31.05
CA SER A 728 -14.31 2.39 -30.70
C SER A 728 -12.92 2.20 -31.31
N ALA A 729 -12.20 3.31 -31.52
CA ALA A 729 -10.87 3.33 -32.12
C ALA A 729 -10.01 4.45 -31.52
N THR A 730 -8.70 4.43 -31.77
CA THR A 730 -7.77 5.47 -31.31
C THR A 730 -6.82 5.93 -32.40
N GLY A 731 -6.36 7.17 -32.27
CA GLY A 731 -5.50 7.86 -33.25
C GLY A 731 -6.22 8.94 -34.05
N LYS A 732 -5.47 9.90 -34.60
CA LYS A 732 -6.02 11.12 -35.26
C LYS A 732 -6.95 10.82 -36.44
N THR A 733 -6.63 9.79 -37.22
CA THR A 733 -7.37 9.39 -38.41
C THR A 733 -7.76 7.92 -38.27
N VAL A 734 -9.06 7.62 -38.40
CA VAL A 734 -9.64 6.28 -38.21
C VAL A 734 -10.63 5.95 -39.33
N THR A 735 -10.93 4.66 -39.50
CA THR A 735 -11.90 4.18 -40.49
C THR A 735 -12.89 3.22 -39.85
N HIS A 736 -14.18 3.38 -40.12
CA HIS A 736 -15.25 2.52 -39.60
C HIS A 736 -16.27 2.15 -40.68
N ALA A 737 -17.04 1.07 -40.49
CA ALA A 737 -18.09 0.65 -41.41
C ALA A 737 -19.27 0.03 -40.67
N TYR A 738 -20.48 0.49 -40.96
CA TYR A 738 -21.69 0.11 -40.22
C TYR A 738 -22.42 -1.07 -40.87
N ALA A 739 -22.73 -2.10 -40.07
CA ALA A 739 -23.35 -3.34 -40.56
C ALA A 739 -24.89 -3.29 -40.64
N ASP A 740 -25.53 -2.40 -39.88
CA ASP A 740 -26.99 -2.21 -39.80
C ASP A 740 -27.39 -0.78 -40.22
N THR A 741 -28.65 -0.57 -40.60
CA THR A 741 -29.19 0.77 -40.92
C THR A 741 -29.57 1.57 -39.68
N GLY A 742 -29.36 2.87 -39.71
CA GLY A 742 -29.68 3.78 -38.60
C GLY A 742 -28.87 5.08 -38.61
N THR A 743 -29.15 5.97 -37.66
CA THR A 743 -28.32 7.15 -37.42
C THR A 743 -27.44 6.92 -36.20
N TYR A 744 -26.13 6.97 -36.41
CA TYR A 744 -25.10 6.75 -35.39
C TYR A 744 -24.38 8.07 -35.11
N THR A 745 -24.32 8.48 -33.85
CA THR A 745 -23.51 9.64 -33.43
C THR A 745 -22.09 9.16 -33.14
N VAL A 746 -21.13 9.75 -33.84
CA VAL A 746 -19.69 9.53 -33.66
C VAL A 746 -19.12 10.66 -32.84
N GLU A 747 -18.50 10.33 -31.72
CA GLU A 747 -17.77 11.28 -30.87
C GLU A 747 -16.27 11.05 -30.99
N VAL A 748 -15.51 12.13 -31.16
CA VAL A 748 -14.06 12.15 -30.94
C VAL A 748 -13.75 12.95 -29.68
N THR A 749 -12.92 12.39 -28.80
CA THR A 749 -12.28 13.13 -27.72
C THR A 749 -10.79 13.28 -28.05
N ALA A 750 -10.33 14.52 -28.14
CA ALA A 750 -8.90 14.85 -28.15
C ALA A 750 -8.46 15.19 -26.72
N THR A 751 -7.34 14.63 -26.29
CA THR A 751 -6.70 14.94 -25.01
C THR A 751 -5.26 15.37 -25.26
N ASP A 752 -4.83 16.46 -24.62
CA ASP A 752 -3.43 16.88 -24.58
C ASP A 752 -3.00 17.14 -23.13
N ASP A 753 -1.81 17.73 -22.95
CA ASP A 753 -1.31 18.11 -21.63
C ASP A 753 -2.15 19.20 -20.93
N ALA A 754 -2.81 20.09 -21.67
CA ALA A 754 -3.64 21.18 -21.12
C ALA A 754 -5.07 20.73 -20.78
N GLY A 755 -5.67 19.79 -21.53
CA GLY A 755 -6.99 19.26 -21.20
C GLY A 755 -7.63 18.33 -22.22
N THR A 756 -8.96 18.31 -22.22
CA THR A 756 -9.79 17.47 -23.09
C THR A 756 -10.83 18.30 -23.84
N ALA A 757 -10.96 18.07 -25.14
CA ALA A 757 -12.04 18.58 -25.97
C ALA A 757 -12.74 17.42 -26.69
N SER A 758 -14.08 17.48 -26.84
CA SER A 758 -14.79 16.54 -27.71
C SER A 758 -15.71 17.26 -28.71
N ASP A 759 -15.95 16.60 -29.85
CA ASP A 759 -16.86 17.04 -30.90
C ASP A 759 -17.58 15.83 -31.52
N VAL A 760 -18.76 16.07 -32.10
CA VAL A 760 -19.68 15.02 -32.56
C VAL A 760 -20.20 15.24 -33.97
N THR A 761 -20.32 14.14 -34.72
CA THR A 761 -20.89 14.10 -36.08
C THR A 761 -21.85 12.91 -36.20
N ASN A 762 -22.88 13.02 -37.02
CA ASN A 762 -23.86 11.95 -37.22
C ASN A 762 -23.65 11.29 -38.58
N VAL A 763 -23.57 9.96 -38.58
CA VAL A 763 -23.57 9.15 -39.79
C VAL A 763 -24.91 8.42 -39.90
N THR A 764 -25.66 8.69 -40.96
CA THR A 764 -26.90 7.96 -41.28
C THR A 764 -26.59 6.88 -42.30
N VAL A 765 -27.00 5.66 -42.02
CA VAL A 765 -26.70 4.46 -42.80
C VAL A 765 -27.98 3.96 -43.44
N GLU A 766 -28.02 4.02 -44.77
CA GLU A 766 -29.18 3.65 -45.61
C GLU A 766 -28.89 2.38 -46.41
N ASP A 767 -29.93 1.60 -46.69
CA ASP A 767 -29.83 0.39 -47.50
C ASP A 767 -29.97 0.70 -49.00
N ALA A 768 -29.27 -0.07 -49.84
CA ALA A 768 -29.30 0.16 -51.29
C ALA A 768 -30.65 -0.30 -51.90
N PRO A 769 -31.20 0.44 -52.87
CA PRO A 769 -32.41 -0.01 -53.56
C PRO A 769 -32.14 -1.30 -54.36
N VAL A 770 -33.07 -2.24 -54.35
CA VAL A 770 -33.00 -3.49 -55.14
C VAL A 770 -34.31 -3.75 -55.87
N VAL A 771 -34.25 -4.00 -57.18
CA VAL A 771 -35.43 -4.28 -58.03
C VAL A 771 -35.72 -5.77 -58.05
N GLU A 772 -36.49 -6.23 -57.05
CA GLU A 772 -36.89 -7.63 -56.85
C GLU A 772 -37.72 -8.20 -58.01
N SER A 773 -38.53 -7.37 -58.68
CA SER A 773 -39.25 -7.76 -59.91
C SER A 773 -39.68 -6.55 -60.75
N ALA A 774 -39.85 -6.75 -62.06
CA ALA A 774 -40.38 -5.77 -63.00
C ALA A 774 -41.24 -6.43 -64.10
N ALA A 775 -42.33 -5.78 -64.53
CA ALA A 775 -43.26 -6.30 -65.52
C ALA A 775 -43.96 -5.20 -66.34
N LEU A 776 -44.31 -5.55 -67.59
CA LEU A 776 -45.30 -4.86 -68.41
C LEU A 776 -46.54 -5.76 -68.58
N THR A 777 -47.72 -5.16 -68.59
CA THR A 777 -48.98 -5.84 -68.92
C THR A 777 -49.88 -4.93 -69.75
N ASP A 778 -50.39 -5.45 -70.86
CA ASP A 778 -51.57 -4.92 -71.55
C ASP A 778 -52.74 -4.84 -70.54
N ALA A 779 -53.28 -3.62 -70.39
CA ALA A 779 -54.36 -3.28 -69.48
C ALA A 779 -55.65 -2.86 -70.22
N THR A 780 -55.69 -2.97 -71.55
CA THR A 780 -56.93 -2.84 -72.32
C THR A 780 -57.69 -4.17 -72.36
N ASN A 781 -57.05 -5.23 -72.86
CA ASN A 781 -57.75 -6.46 -73.24
C ASN A 781 -57.07 -7.76 -72.73
N GLY A 782 -55.75 -7.75 -72.57
CA GLY A 782 -54.95 -8.86 -72.05
C GLY A 782 -54.46 -9.89 -73.08
N ASN A 783 -54.42 -9.55 -74.37
CA ASN A 783 -53.87 -10.42 -75.44
C ASN A 783 -52.34 -10.31 -75.57
N GLY A 784 -51.74 -9.20 -75.11
CA GLY A 784 -50.29 -8.93 -75.20
C GLY A 784 -49.84 -8.14 -76.43
N ILE A 785 -50.79 -7.68 -77.27
CA ILE A 785 -50.58 -6.78 -78.41
C ILE A 785 -51.27 -5.44 -78.07
N VAL A 786 -50.61 -4.31 -78.34
CA VAL A 786 -51.15 -2.97 -78.02
C VAL A 786 -50.95 -1.97 -79.15
N ALA A 787 -51.99 -1.21 -79.46
CA ALA A 787 -52.06 -0.21 -80.53
C ALA A 787 -52.22 1.24 -80.01
N PRO A 788 -51.99 2.29 -80.82
CA PRO A 788 -52.18 3.69 -80.44
C PRO A 788 -53.55 4.03 -79.84
N GLY A 789 -53.59 4.17 -78.51
CA GLY A 789 -54.81 4.38 -77.73
C GLY A 789 -55.06 3.33 -76.65
N ASP A 790 -54.34 2.20 -76.67
CA ASP A 790 -54.36 1.19 -75.62
C ASP A 790 -53.65 1.62 -74.35
N ASN A 791 -54.01 1.00 -73.21
CA ASN A 791 -53.32 1.23 -71.94
C ASN A 791 -52.38 0.08 -71.60
N VAL A 792 -51.14 0.44 -71.25
CA VAL A 792 -50.13 -0.45 -70.67
C VAL A 792 -49.94 -0.09 -69.21
N THR A 793 -49.89 -1.11 -68.34
CA THR A 793 -49.40 -0.98 -66.96
C THR A 793 -47.96 -1.45 -66.89
N VAL A 794 -47.10 -0.65 -66.27
CA VAL A 794 -45.76 -1.05 -65.81
C VAL A 794 -45.78 -1.15 -64.29
N SER A 795 -45.15 -2.19 -63.76
CA SER A 795 -45.10 -2.46 -62.32
C SER A 795 -43.77 -3.07 -61.90
N ALA A 796 -43.29 -2.73 -60.71
CA ALA A 796 -42.09 -3.29 -60.10
C ALA A 796 -42.22 -3.42 -58.57
N THR A 797 -41.52 -4.40 -58.01
CA THR A 797 -41.32 -4.53 -56.56
C THR A 797 -39.90 -4.10 -56.24
N VAL A 798 -39.72 -3.22 -55.26
CA VAL A 798 -38.42 -2.64 -54.90
C VAL A 798 -38.24 -2.65 -53.37
N SER A 799 -37.08 -3.13 -52.92
CA SER A 799 -36.63 -3.14 -51.51
C SER A 799 -35.48 -2.13 -51.29
N GLY A 800 -35.06 -1.90 -50.05
CA GLY A 800 -34.06 -0.88 -49.67
C GLY A 800 -34.62 0.54 -49.50
N ASP A 801 -33.74 1.55 -49.35
CA ASP A 801 -34.15 2.95 -49.22
C ASP A 801 -34.30 3.62 -50.61
N VAL A 802 -35.54 3.85 -51.04
CA VAL A 802 -35.89 4.24 -52.41
C VAL A 802 -36.36 5.70 -52.50
N ALA A 803 -35.65 6.53 -53.27
CA ALA A 803 -36.02 7.92 -53.56
C ALA A 803 -36.94 8.05 -54.78
N SER A 804 -36.68 7.28 -55.84
CA SER A 804 -37.52 7.20 -57.03
C SER A 804 -37.42 5.82 -57.70
N VAL A 805 -38.46 5.47 -58.45
CA VAL A 805 -38.44 4.33 -59.38
C VAL A 805 -38.97 4.85 -60.71
N GLU A 806 -38.18 4.75 -61.76
CA GLU A 806 -38.52 5.28 -63.08
C GLU A 806 -38.33 4.23 -64.17
N THR A 807 -38.94 4.44 -65.33
CA THR A 807 -38.82 3.52 -66.46
C THR A 807 -39.00 4.23 -67.79
N ASP A 808 -38.20 3.85 -68.78
CA ASP A 808 -38.28 4.43 -70.13
C ASP A 808 -39.31 3.67 -70.97
N LEU A 809 -40.43 4.35 -71.26
CA LEU A 809 -41.51 3.89 -72.15
C LEU A 809 -41.55 4.73 -73.44
N SER A 810 -40.42 5.30 -73.88
CA SER A 810 -40.31 5.99 -75.16
C SER A 810 -40.67 5.11 -76.35
N ALA A 811 -40.46 3.79 -76.27
CA ALA A 811 -40.95 2.80 -77.25
C ALA A 811 -42.48 2.80 -77.40
N PHE A 812 -43.23 3.17 -76.35
CA PHE A 812 -44.69 3.31 -76.34
C PHE A 812 -45.16 4.77 -76.59
N ASP A 813 -44.26 5.68 -77.01
CA ASP A 813 -44.49 7.13 -77.15
C ASP A 813 -44.95 7.82 -75.84
N ALA A 814 -44.57 7.21 -74.70
CA ALA A 814 -44.83 7.71 -73.35
C ALA A 814 -43.62 8.46 -72.74
N GLY A 815 -42.40 8.08 -73.13
CA GLY A 815 -41.15 8.62 -72.56
C GLY A 815 -40.83 8.07 -71.16
N ASN A 816 -40.00 8.78 -70.41
CA ASN A 816 -39.61 8.37 -69.05
C ASN A 816 -40.75 8.63 -68.04
N VAL A 817 -41.14 7.59 -67.29
CA VAL A 817 -42.28 7.60 -66.38
C VAL A 817 -41.83 7.19 -64.97
N THR A 818 -42.05 8.06 -63.99
CA THR A 818 -41.90 7.76 -62.56
C THR A 818 -43.06 6.87 -62.10
N LEU A 819 -42.78 5.71 -61.52
CA LEU A 819 -43.78 4.82 -60.94
C LEU A 819 -44.20 5.31 -59.55
N THR A 820 -45.47 5.18 -59.21
CA THR A 820 -45.99 5.53 -57.88
C THR A 820 -46.02 4.31 -56.96
N SER A 821 -45.43 4.43 -55.76
CA SER A 821 -45.52 3.38 -54.73
C SER A 821 -46.91 3.29 -54.11
N ASP A 822 -47.33 2.09 -53.74
CA ASP A 822 -48.52 1.86 -52.90
C ASP A 822 -48.24 1.94 -51.38
N GLY A 823 -46.96 2.02 -50.99
CA GLY A 823 -46.49 2.04 -49.60
C GLY A 823 -46.13 0.67 -49.01
N THR A 824 -46.06 -0.39 -49.83
CA THR A 824 -45.67 -1.76 -49.40
C THR A 824 -44.35 -2.26 -49.99
N GLY A 825 -43.74 -1.49 -50.90
CA GLY A 825 -42.57 -1.89 -51.72
C GLY A 825 -42.95 -2.11 -53.18
N ASP A 826 -44.25 -2.20 -53.52
CA ASP A 826 -44.72 -2.24 -54.89
C ASP A 826 -44.92 -0.83 -55.48
N TYR A 827 -44.57 -0.70 -56.76
CA TYR A 827 -44.59 0.51 -57.57
C TYR A 827 -45.30 0.24 -58.90
N ALA A 828 -46.18 1.16 -59.34
CA ALA A 828 -46.88 1.01 -60.62
C ALA A 828 -47.11 2.35 -61.33
N ALA A 829 -47.26 2.30 -62.66
CA ALA A 829 -47.79 3.38 -63.49
C ALA A 829 -48.63 2.80 -64.65
N ASN A 830 -49.66 3.55 -65.06
CA ASN A 830 -50.49 3.23 -66.23
C ASN A 830 -50.31 4.33 -67.27
N VAL A 831 -50.07 3.95 -68.52
CA VAL A 831 -49.86 4.91 -69.62
C VAL A 831 -50.59 4.44 -70.87
N THR A 832 -51.04 5.39 -71.69
CA THR A 832 -51.67 5.13 -72.99
C THR A 832 -50.61 5.13 -74.09
N VAL A 833 -50.60 4.13 -74.96
CA VAL A 833 -49.70 4.02 -76.12
C VAL A 833 -49.96 5.19 -77.08
N GLY A 834 -48.93 5.94 -77.41
CA GLY A 834 -49.03 7.12 -78.27
C GLY A 834 -48.96 6.81 -79.78
N SER A 835 -49.33 7.78 -80.60
CA SER A 835 -49.43 7.64 -82.06
C SER A 835 -48.08 7.62 -82.80
N ASN A 836 -46.96 7.64 -82.07
CA ASN A 836 -45.60 7.55 -82.62
C ASN A 836 -44.81 6.42 -81.94
N ALA A 837 -45.51 5.44 -81.34
CA ALA A 837 -44.88 4.28 -80.72
C ALA A 837 -44.09 3.45 -81.76
N THR A 838 -43.21 2.57 -81.29
CA THR A 838 -42.31 1.78 -82.14
C THR A 838 -42.89 0.38 -82.33
N ASP A 839 -43.25 0.05 -83.56
CA ASP A 839 -43.67 -1.30 -83.99
C ASP A 839 -42.73 -2.43 -83.50
N GLY A 840 -43.33 -3.58 -83.19
CA GLY A 840 -42.66 -4.81 -82.77
C GLY A 840 -42.64 -5.06 -81.26
N ASP A 841 -41.93 -6.11 -80.83
CA ASP A 841 -41.81 -6.49 -79.41
C ASP A 841 -40.98 -5.47 -78.62
N GLN A 842 -41.62 -4.73 -77.72
CA GLN A 842 -40.99 -3.72 -76.85
C GLN A 842 -40.98 -4.18 -75.39
N ASN A 843 -39.82 -4.13 -74.74
CA ASN A 843 -39.67 -4.21 -73.29
C ASN A 843 -39.28 -2.85 -72.70
N ALA A 844 -39.21 -2.76 -71.38
CA ALA A 844 -38.77 -1.57 -70.66
C ALA A 844 -37.73 -1.94 -69.60
N THR A 845 -36.89 -0.98 -69.22
CA THR A 845 -36.01 -1.08 -68.06
C THR A 845 -36.59 -0.22 -66.94
N VAL A 846 -36.78 -0.81 -65.76
CA VAL A 846 -37.10 -0.10 -64.53
C VAL A 846 -35.79 0.19 -63.78
N VAL A 847 -35.61 1.43 -63.35
CA VAL A 847 -34.47 1.90 -62.57
C VAL A 847 -34.97 2.38 -61.21
N ALA A 848 -34.59 1.69 -60.15
CA ALA A 848 -34.76 2.20 -58.79
C ALA A 848 -33.53 3.04 -58.42
N THR A 849 -33.76 4.23 -57.85
CA THR A 849 -32.73 5.14 -57.37
C THR A 849 -32.95 5.41 -55.89
N GLY A 850 -31.93 5.23 -55.07
CA GLY A 850 -31.99 5.45 -53.63
C GLY A 850 -31.71 6.90 -53.26
N ASN A 851 -31.87 7.22 -51.98
CA ASN A 851 -31.66 8.56 -51.43
C ASN A 851 -30.27 9.15 -51.74
N GLN A 852 -29.27 8.29 -51.97
CA GLN A 852 -27.88 8.65 -52.24
C GLN A 852 -27.49 8.61 -53.72
N GLY A 853 -28.44 8.35 -54.63
CA GLY A 853 -28.17 8.21 -56.06
C GLY A 853 -27.49 6.88 -56.46
N ASN A 854 -27.38 5.94 -55.53
CA ASN A 854 -27.19 4.52 -55.81
C ASN A 854 -28.40 3.99 -56.62
N THR A 855 -28.15 3.09 -57.57
CA THR A 855 -29.18 2.60 -58.51
C THR A 855 -29.11 1.09 -58.69
N ASP A 856 -30.27 0.47 -58.86
CA ASP A 856 -30.43 -0.90 -59.35
C ASP A 856 -31.48 -0.96 -60.47
N THR A 857 -31.41 -1.98 -61.33
CA THR A 857 -32.15 -2.03 -62.59
C THR A 857 -32.74 -3.40 -62.90
N GLY A 858 -34.05 -3.46 -63.16
CA GLY A 858 -34.76 -4.65 -63.62
C GLY A 858 -35.35 -4.47 -65.02
N GLU A 859 -35.17 -5.44 -65.91
CA GLU A 859 -35.87 -5.48 -67.21
C GLU A 859 -37.26 -6.12 -67.06
N THR A 860 -38.24 -5.60 -67.80
CA THR A 860 -39.58 -6.18 -67.89
C THR A 860 -39.66 -7.30 -68.93
N GLY A 861 -40.74 -8.08 -68.88
CA GLY A 861 -41.22 -8.78 -70.08
C GLY A 861 -41.62 -7.79 -71.20
N ALA A 862 -41.75 -8.30 -72.42
CA ALA A 862 -42.14 -7.49 -73.59
C ALA A 862 -43.65 -7.56 -73.88
N LEU A 863 -44.16 -6.53 -74.57
CA LEU A 863 -45.45 -6.51 -75.26
C LEU A 863 -45.21 -6.23 -76.74
N THR A 864 -46.02 -6.79 -77.64
CA THR A 864 -45.94 -6.44 -79.06
C THR A 864 -46.70 -5.15 -79.29
N VAL A 865 -46.05 -4.13 -79.84
CA VAL A 865 -46.69 -2.87 -80.23
C VAL A 865 -46.99 -2.91 -81.72
N ASP A 866 -48.20 -2.54 -82.10
CA ASP A 866 -48.64 -2.36 -83.50
C ASP A 866 -48.88 -0.86 -83.76
N THR A 867 -48.43 -0.30 -84.89
CA THR A 867 -48.57 1.15 -85.18
C THR A 867 -48.71 1.56 -86.65
N GLU A 868 -48.64 0.61 -87.60
CA GLU A 868 -49.11 0.89 -88.95
C GLU A 868 -50.66 0.76 -88.95
N ASN A 869 -51.31 0.72 -90.11
CA ASN A 869 -52.74 0.39 -90.17
C ASN A 869 -52.91 -0.65 -91.28
N LEU A 870 -53.54 -1.77 -90.96
CA LEU A 870 -53.92 -2.82 -91.92
C LEU A 870 -54.50 -2.19 -93.18
N SER A 871 -53.90 -2.49 -94.34
CA SER A 871 -54.30 -1.90 -95.61
C SER A 871 -54.47 -2.94 -96.71
N VAL A 872 -55.66 -2.95 -97.33
CA VAL A 872 -56.04 -3.92 -98.35
C VAL A 872 -56.31 -3.21 -99.68
N SER A 873 -55.92 -3.84 -100.79
CA SER A 873 -56.17 -3.30 -102.13
C SER A 873 -56.69 -4.33 -103.11
N LEU A 874 -57.40 -3.86 -104.15
CA LEU A 874 -57.97 -4.69 -105.21
C LEU A 874 -57.47 -4.25 -106.59
N ASN A 875 -57.33 -5.21 -107.51
CA ASN A 875 -56.82 -4.95 -108.86
C ASN A 875 -57.85 -4.23 -109.74
N ASP A 876 -57.38 -3.28 -110.53
CA ASP A 876 -58.21 -2.40 -111.35
C ASP A 876 -59.09 -3.15 -112.38
N THR A 877 -60.38 -2.78 -112.41
CA THR A 877 -61.45 -3.14 -113.38
C THR A 877 -61.33 -4.49 -114.14
N LYS A 878 -62.09 -5.50 -113.71
CA LYS A 878 -62.16 -6.81 -114.38
C LYS A 878 -63.27 -6.86 -115.44
N THR A 879 -63.08 -7.62 -116.51
CA THR A 879 -64.13 -7.95 -117.50
C THR A 879 -64.26 -9.45 -117.66
N VAL A 880 -65.49 -9.97 -117.66
CA VAL A 880 -65.83 -11.40 -117.87
C VAL A 880 -67.11 -11.53 -118.71
N GLU A 881 -67.36 -12.70 -119.29
CA GLU A 881 -68.61 -13.00 -119.99
C GLU A 881 -69.72 -13.45 -119.01
N GLU A 882 -70.97 -13.27 -119.41
CA GLU A 882 -72.18 -13.77 -118.73
C GLU A 882 -72.04 -15.25 -118.32
N GLY A 883 -72.14 -15.54 -117.01
CA GLY A 883 -72.00 -16.88 -116.44
C GLY A 883 -70.57 -17.43 -116.28
N GLU A 884 -69.51 -16.66 -116.60
CA GLU A 884 -68.13 -17.09 -116.35
C GLU A 884 -67.68 -16.82 -114.89
N SER A 885 -66.97 -17.78 -114.29
CA SER A 885 -66.51 -17.67 -112.90
C SER A 885 -65.19 -16.89 -112.77
N ALA A 886 -65.28 -15.68 -112.22
CA ALA A 886 -64.15 -14.83 -111.88
C ALA A 886 -63.54 -15.22 -110.52
N LYS A 887 -62.21 -15.41 -110.48
CA LYS A 887 -61.46 -15.43 -109.22
C LYS A 887 -61.25 -14.02 -108.67
N PHE A 888 -61.28 -13.88 -107.35
CA PHE A 888 -60.95 -12.64 -106.63
C PHE A 888 -59.96 -12.95 -105.52
N SER A 889 -58.99 -12.07 -105.33
CA SER A 889 -57.96 -12.07 -104.29
C SER A 889 -57.54 -10.62 -104.04
N PRO A 890 -56.98 -10.26 -102.88
CA PRO A 890 -56.31 -8.98 -102.72
C PRO A 890 -55.21 -8.81 -103.78
N ALA A 891 -54.93 -7.55 -104.13
CA ALA A 891 -53.80 -7.14 -104.97
C ALA A 891 -52.55 -6.89 -104.12
N SER A 892 -52.76 -6.26 -102.96
CA SER A 892 -51.88 -6.26 -101.81
C SER A 892 -52.71 -6.40 -100.54
N VAL A 893 -52.09 -6.97 -99.52
CA VAL A 893 -52.40 -6.74 -98.12
C VAL A 893 -51.07 -6.29 -97.54
N SER A 894 -51.05 -5.13 -96.92
CA SER A 894 -49.84 -4.44 -96.47
C SER A 894 -50.08 -3.91 -95.08
N ASP A 895 -49.11 -4.17 -94.20
CA ASP A 895 -49.32 -4.22 -92.76
C ASP A 895 -50.38 -5.27 -92.34
N ALA A 896 -50.02 -6.08 -91.35
CA ALA A 896 -50.80 -7.23 -90.86
C ALA A 896 -50.06 -7.90 -89.69
N THR A 897 -50.42 -7.58 -88.45
CA THR A 897 -49.71 -8.07 -87.25
C THR A 897 -50.18 -9.45 -86.77
N GLY A 898 -50.96 -10.15 -87.60
CA GLY A 898 -51.50 -11.46 -87.26
C GLY A 898 -51.92 -12.31 -88.47
N SER A 899 -53.03 -13.03 -88.27
CA SER A 899 -53.64 -13.88 -89.30
C SER A 899 -54.88 -13.17 -89.84
N VAL A 900 -54.70 -12.35 -90.87
CA VAL A 900 -55.78 -11.58 -91.50
C VAL A 900 -56.94 -12.48 -91.93
N ASP A 901 -58.13 -12.21 -91.39
CA ASP A 901 -59.41 -12.73 -91.87
C ASP A 901 -59.96 -11.83 -92.99
N TYR A 902 -60.54 -12.46 -94.02
CA TYR A 902 -60.95 -11.80 -95.26
C TYR A 902 -62.42 -12.08 -95.58
N ASP A 903 -63.24 -11.04 -95.69
CA ASP A 903 -64.66 -11.14 -96.03
C ASP A 903 -64.99 -10.40 -97.34
N TRP A 904 -65.68 -11.08 -98.26
CA TRP A 904 -66.04 -10.57 -99.58
C TRP A 904 -67.55 -10.41 -99.72
N THR A 905 -67.97 -9.30 -100.34
CA THR A 905 -69.36 -9.07 -100.76
C THR A 905 -69.45 -8.63 -102.22
N PHE A 906 -70.55 -9.00 -102.89
CA PHE A 906 -70.78 -8.80 -104.31
C PHE A 906 -72.15 -8.13 -104.50
N ASP A 907 -72.23 -7.10 -105.35
CA ASP A 907 -73.44 -6.26 -105.49
C ASP A 907 -74.63 -6.94 -106.21
N ASP A 908 -74.46 -8.20 -106.65
CA ASP A 908 -75.57 -9.09 -107.06
C ASP A 908 -76.25 -9.78 -105.86
N GLY A 909 -75.71 -9.61 -104.65
CA GLY A 909 -76.18 -10.21 -103.40
C GLY A 909 -75.36 -11.41 -102.90
N GLY A 910 -74.24 -11.74 -103.56
CA GLY A 910 -73.30 -12.76 -103.10
C GLY A 910 -72.42 -12.33 -101.92
N SER A 911 -71.92 -13.30 -101.16
CA SER A 911 -70.80 -13.12 -100.23
C SER A 911 -69.97 -14.40 -100.08
N ALA A 912 -68.71 -14.26 -99.69
CA ALA A 912 -67.76 -15.37 -99.47
C ALA A 912 -66.66 -14.92 -98.49
N SER A 913 -65.89 -15.85 -97.92
CA SER A 913 -64.77 -15.52 -97.02
C SER A 913 -63.50 -16.32 -97.35
N GLY A 914 -62.36 -15.79 -96.91
CA GLY A 914 -61.01 -16.28 -97.20
C GLY A 914 -60.28 -15.47 -98.29
N GLU A 915 -58.94 -15.49 -98.24
CA GLU A 915 -58.04 -14.67 -99.07
C GLU A 915 -58.35 -14.71 -100.58
N THR A 916 -58.65 -15.90 -101.14
CA THR A 916 -58.97 -16.06 -102.57
C THR A 916 -60.30 -16.77 -102.76
N VAL A 917 -61.30 -16.04 -103.26
CA VAL A 917 -62.65 -16.55 -103.56
C VAL A 917 -62.88 -16.68 -105.08
N THR A 918 -64.04 -17.22 -105.46
CA THR A 918 -64.44 -17.34 -106.87
C THR A 918 -65.95 -17.17 -106.97
N HIS A 919 -66.40 -16.24 -107.81
CA HIS A 919 -67.80 -15.86 -107.97
C HIS A 919 -68.17 -15.73 -109.46
N ALA A 920 -69.45 -15.83 -109.80
CA ALA A 920 -69.93 -15.78 -111.19
C ALA A 920 -71.23 -14.96 -111.26
N PHE A 921 -71.30 -14.04 -112.22
CA PHE A 921 -72.43 -13.14 -112.42
C PHE A 921 -73.36 -13.69 -113.51
N GLU A 922 -74.67 -13.75 -113.25
CA GLU A 922 -75.65 -14.41 -114.16
C GLU A 922 -76.28 -13.48 -115.21
N ASP A 923 -76.17 -12.15 -115.08
CA ASP A 923 -76.71 -11.14 -116.03
C ASP A 923 -75.58 -10.22 -116.57
N ASP A 924 -75.81 -9.53 -117.69
CA ASP A 924 -74.88 -8.53 -118.24
C ASP A 924 -75.00 -7.17 -117.54
N GLY A 925 -73.87 -6.50 -117.26
CA GLY A 925 -73.89 -5.29 -116.44
C GLY A 925 -72.54 -4.82 -115.89
N THR A 926 -72.60 -4.13 -114.75
CA THR A 926 -71.42 -3.70 -113.98
C THR A 926 -71.74 -3.82 -112.50
N TYR A 927 -70.93 -4.59 -111.79
CA TYR A 927 -71.12 -4.94 -110.38
C TYR A 927 -69.97 -4.38 -109.54
N GLU A 928 -70.25 -3.97 -108.31
CA GLU A 928 -69.22 -3.69 -107.32
C GLU A 928 -68.89 -4.97 -106.53
N VAL A 929 -67.62 -5.10 -106.13
CA VAL A 929 -67.13 -6.19 -105.28
C VAL A 929 -66.29 -5.55 -104.19
N ILE A 930 -66.62 -5.82 -102.93
CA ILE A 930 -65.96 -5.24 -101.77
C ILE A 930 -65.27 -6.36 -100.98
N LEU A 931 -64.02 -6.11 -100.57
CA LEU A 931 -63.24 -6.92 -99.64
C LEU A 931 -63.04 -6.12 -98.34
N THR A 932 -63.34 -6.75 -97.21
CA THR A 932 -62.93 -6.32 -95.86
C THR A 932 -61.78 -7.21 -95.38
N ALA A 933 -60.79 -6.60 -94.75
CA ALA A 933 -59.70 -7.29 -94.05
C ALA A 933 -59.65 -6.83 -92.58
N ASP A 934 -59.40 -7.76 -91.67
CA ASP A 934 -59.30 -7.60 -90.20
C ASP A 934 -58.20 -8.56 -89.72
N ASP A 935 -57.22 -8.12 -88.95
CA ASP A 935 -56.07 -8.94 -88.52
C ASP A 935 -55.98 -9.22 -87.02
N GLY A 936 -56.85 -8.60 -86.23
CA GLY A 936 -56.98 -8.81 -84.79
C GLY A 936 -56.34 -7.76 -83.88
N SER A 937 -55.73 -6.67 -84.38
CA SER A 937 -55.29 -5.52 -83.57
C SER A 937 -56.37 -4.43 -83.39
N ASP A 938 -57.65 -4.80 -83.61
CA ASP A 938 -58.82 -3.92 -83.78
C ASP A 938 -58.76 -3.00 -85.05
N ASP A 939 -57.76 -3.18 -85.92
CA ASP A 939 -57.63 -2.47 -87.19
C ASP A 939 -58.30 -3.20 -88.38
N VAL A 940 -59.04 -2.45 -89.21
CA VAL A 940 -59.95 -3.00 -90.24
C VAL A 940 -60.03 -2.08 -91.45
N ASP A 941 -59.70 -2.57 -92.64
CA ASP A 941 -59.76 -1.82 -93.91
C ASP A 941 -60.65 -2.49 -94.97
N THR A 942 -61.14 -1.68 -95.91
CA THR A 942 -62.08 -2.09 -96.96
C THR A 942 -61.72 -1.53 -98.34
N ALA A 943 -61.61 -2.41 -99.33
CA ALA A 943 -61.35 -2.03 -100.73
C ALA A 943 -62.47 -2.53 -101.65
N SER A 944 -62.81 -1.75 -102.69
CA SER A 944 -63.78 -2.15 -103.72
C SER A 944 -63.22 -2.12 -105.15
N MET A 945 -63.80 -2.93 -106.03
CA MET A 945 -63.54 -2.91 -107.47
C MET A 945 -64.85 -3.00 -108.27
N SER A 946 -64.84 -2.48 -109.50
CA SER A 946 -65.92 -2.71 -110.47
C SER A 946 -65.60 -3.87 -111.43
N VAL A 947 -66.58 -4.73 -111.67
CA VAL A 947 -66.52 -5.84 -112.63
C VAL A 947 -67.55 -5.62 -113.72
N ALA A 948 -67.10 -5.56 -114.98
CA ALA A 948 -67.98 -5.48 -116.15
C ALA A 948 -68.28 -6.87 -116.72
N VAL A 949 -69.55 -7.15 -117.03
CA VAL A 949 -70.01 -8.46 -117.52
C VAL A 949 -70.65 -8.29 -118.90
N THR A 950 -70.21 -9.08 -119.88
CA THR A 950 -70.61 -8.94 -121.30
C THR A 950 -71.44 -10.13 -121.83
N ALA A 951 -72.45 -9.80 -122.65
CA ALA A 951 -73.39 -10.75 -123.25
C ALA A 951 -72.89 -11.38 -124.56
N ASN A 952 -73.34 -12.61 -124.84
CA ASN A 952 -72.71 -13.56 -125.78
C ASN A 952 -73.58 -13.87 -127.02
N GLU A 953 -73.14 -13.55 -128.25
CA GLU A 953 -73.90 -13.78 -129.50
C GLU A 953 -73.13 -14.48 -130.66
N THR A 954 -73.88 -15.24 -131.48
CA THR A 954 -73.44 -15.90 -132.74
C THR A 954 -74.62 -15.86 -133.76
N THR A 955 -74.52 -15.85 -135.10
CA THR A 955 -73.73 -16.62 -136.07
C THR A 955 -73.96 -16.09 -137.51
N ILE A 956 -72.97 -16.05 -138.44
CA ILE A 956 -73.18 -16.09 -139.92
C ILE A 956 -72.02 -16.88 -140.61
N GLU A 957 -72.30 -17.59 -141.71
CA GLU A 957 -71.35 -18.44 -142.46
C GLU A 957 -70.38 -17.70 -143.41
N GLY A 958 -69.17 -18.27 -143.59
CA GLY A 958 -68.58 -18.44 -144.94
C GLY A 958 -67.18 -17.86 -145.24
N THR A 959 -66.18 -18.75 -145.38
CA THR A 959 -64.87 -18.57 -146.08
C THR A 959 -63.86 -17.56 -145.49
N THR A 960 -62.53 -17.78 -145.45
CA THR A 960 -61.65 -18.94 -145.78
C THR A 960 -60.24 -18.71 -145.20
N THR A 961 -59.53 -19.78 -144.80
CA THR A 961 -58.04 -19.92 -144.69
C THR A 961 -57.30 -18.97 -143.71
N THR A 962 -56.25 -19.33 -142.95
CA THR A 962 -55.30 -20.49 -142.90
C THR A 962 -54.69 -20.53 -141.46
N ASP A 963 -53.78 -21.39 -140.97
CA ASP A 963 -52.87 -22.42 -141.54
C ASP A 963 -52.49 -23.52 -140.49
N SER A 964 -51.31 -24.14 -140.62
CA SER A 964 -50.55 -25.03 -139.70
C SER A 964 -50.84 -24.92 -138.19
N SER A 965 -51.03 -25.98 -137.38
CA SER A 965 -50.75 -27.43 -137.45
C SER A 965 -49.29 -27.88 -137.26
N THR A 966 -48.98 -28.61 -136.16
CA THR A 966 -48.17 -29.89 -136.08
C THR A 966 -47.98 -30.37 -134.61
N THR A 967 -48.61 -31.49 -134.18
CA THR A 967 -48.05 -32.87 -133.96
C THR A 967 -47.10 -33.05 -132.75
N THR A 968 -47.51 -33.60 -131.59
CA THR A 968 -47.71 -35.04 -131.17
C THR A 968 -46.45 -35.85 -130.78
N ASP A 969 -46.43 -36.39 -129.54
CA ASP A 969 -46.25 -37.83 -129.14
C ASP A 969 -44.98 -38.63 -129.61
N PRO A 970 -44.58 -39.83 -129.07
CA PRO A 970 -44.89 -40.55 -127.81
C PRO A 970 -43.66 -41.12 -127.01
N SER A 971 -43.94 -41.83 -125.91
CA SER A 971 -43.30 -43.11 -125.45
C SER A 971 -41.86 -43.22 -124.87
N THR A 972 -41.80 -43.37 -123.54
CA THR A 972 -41.16 -44.47 -122.74
C THR A 972 -39.70 -44.96 -122.92
N THR A 973 -38.96 -44.84 -121.79
CA THR A 973 -38.08 -45.85 -121.11
C THR A 973 -36.60 -46.14 -121.49
N THR A 974 -35.86 -46.53 -120.43
CA THR A 974 -34.55 -47.23 -120.32
C THR A 974 -33.21 -46.48 -120.46
N SER A 975 -32.59 -46.28 -119.28
CA SER A 975 -31.20 -46.66 -118.91
C SER A 975 -29.99 -45.71 -119.12
N GLU A 976 -29.27 -45.58 -118.00
CA GLU A 976 -27.87 -45.18 -117.72
C GLU A 976 -26.77 -45.61 -118.73
N PRO A 977 -25.54 -45.01 -118.75
CA PRO A 977 -24.67 -44.92 -117.55
C PRO A 977 -23.60 -43.80 -117.37
N THR A 978 -23.36 -43.45 -116.09
CA THR A 978 -22.07 -43.21 -115.35
C THR A 978 -20.99 -42.18 -115.76
N SER A 979 -20.27 -41.72 -114.71
CA SER A 979 -18.98 -41.00 -114.61
C SER A 979 -19.01 -39.48 -114.82
N GLY A 980 -18.31 -38.65 -114.01
CA GLY A 980 -17.49 -38.90 -112.81
C GLY A 980 -16.65 -37.65 -112.49
N ASP A 981 -16.02 -37.43 -111.33
CA ASP A 981 -15.89 -38.16 -110.04
C ASP A 981 -15.32 -37.13 -109.00
N GLY A 982 -15.32 -37.28 -107.66
CA GLY A 982 -15.74 -38.39 -106.77
C GLY A 982 -14.62 -38.68 -105.71
N GLY A 983 -14.85 -38.86 -104.40
CA GLY A 983 -16.03 -38.67 -103.53
C GLY A 983 -15.83 -37.49 -102.55
N ASP A 984 -15.68 -37.65 -101.23
CA ASP A 984 -15.80 -38.81 -100.30
C ASP A 984 -15.67 -38.33 -98.82
N GLY A 985 -16.18 -38.94 -97.74
CA GLY A 985 -17.15 -40.05 -97.63
C GLY A 985 -17.27 -40.72 -96.22
N GLY A 986 -18.08 -40.19 -95.29
CA GLY A 986 -18.63 -40.97 -94.13
C GLY A 986 -18.22 -40.54 -92.70
N THR A 987 -18.67 -41.18 -91.59
CA THR A 987 -19.66 -42.30 -91.39
C THR A 987 -20.25 -42.34 -89.96
N ASN A 988 -21.55 -42.69 -89.84
CA ASN A 988 -22.26 -43.47 -88.78
C ASN A 988 -21.98 -43.33 -87.25
N ASP A 989 -23.05 -42.99 -86.49
CA ASP A 989 -23.67 -43.76 -85.34
C ASP A 989 -22.83 -44.12 -84.06
N PRO A 990 -23.43 -44.43 -82.88
CA PRO A 990 -24.59 -43.91 -82.15
C PRO A 990 -24.16 -43.20 -80.83
N ALA A 991 -25.04 -43.09 -79.81
CA ALA A 991 -24.79 -42.36 -78.55
C ALA A 991 -24.07 -43.15 -77.42
N GLY A 992 -23.24 -42.46 -76.61
CA GLY A 992 -23.01 -42.82 -75.20
C GLY A 992 -21.64 -42.53 -74.56
N SER A 993 -21.68 -41.93 -73.35
CA SER A 993 -20.74 -42.08 -72.21
C SER A 993 -19.43 -41.25 -72.10
N SER A 994 -19.29 -40.67 -70.89
CA SER A 994 -18.06 -40.44 -70.08
C SER A 994 -17.00 -39.41 -70.49
N ASP A 995 -16.36 -38.87 -69.44
CA ASP A 995 -15.37 -37.79 -69.40
C ASP A 995 -13.95 -38.21 -69.81
N ASP A 996 -13.11 -37.26 -70.26
CA ASP A 996 -11.88 -36.78 -69.57
C ASP A 996 -10.83 -36.09 -70.51
N GLU A 997 -9.99 -35.22 -69.93
CA GLU A 997 -8.64 -34.73 -70.35
C GLU A 997 -8.36 -33.82 -71.61
N THR A 998 -7.52 -32.80 -71.36
CA THR A 998 -6.53 -32.07 -72.23
C THR A 998 -6.89 -30.99 -73.29
N ASP A 999 -6.48 -29.73 -73.01
CA ASP A 999 -5.37 -28.92 -73.62
C ASP A 999 -4.81 -29.34 -75.03
N PRO A 1000 -4.25 -28.45 -75.94
CA PRO A 1000 -3.32 -27.37 -75.57
C PRO A 1000 -3.12 -26.11 -76.48
N VAL A 1001 -2.13 -25.28 -76.07
CA VAL A 1001 -1.23 -24.37 -76.84
C VAL A 1001 -1.42 -22.83 -76.74
N ALA A 1002 -0.83 -22.32 -75.65
CA ALA A 1002 -0.20 -21.03 -75.39
C ALA A 1002 0.40 -20.14 -76.53
N THR A 1003 0.51 -18.82 -76.26
CA THR A 1003 1.72 -17.93 -76.29
C THR A 1003 1.29 -16.45 -76.13
N ALA A 1004 2.02 -15.46 -75.61
CA ALA A 1004 3.17 -15.27 -74.68
C ALA A 1004 3.16 -13.76 -74.26
N THR A 1005 3.84 -13.17 -73.27
CA THR A 1005 5.27 -13.27 -72.87
C THR A 1005 5.57 -12.50 -71.55
N ALA A 1006 6.19 -13.17 -70.56
CA ALA A 1006 7.25 -12.78 -69.58
C ALA A 1006 7.41 -11.32 -68.97
N THR A 1007 8.11 -11.05 -67.85
CA THR A 1007 9.30 -11.75 -67.26
C THR A 1007 9.62 -11.39 -65.78
N ALA A 1008 10.16 -12.36 -65.00
CA ALA A 1008 11.10 -12.24 -63.85
C ALA A 1008 10.63 -11.62 -62.50
N THR A 1009 11.10 -11.99 -61.28
CA THR A 1009 12.13 -12.97 -60.81
C THR A 1009 11.84 -13.45 -59.34
N PRO A 1010 12.38 -14.59 -58.82
CA PRO A 1010 11.95 -15.24 -57.55
C PRO A 1010 13.07 -15.57 -56.50
N THR A 1011 12.74 -16.37 -55.45
CA THR A 1011 13.62 -17.10 -54.45
C THR A 1011 14.29 -16.27 -53.33
N THR A 1012 14.77 -16.75 -52.15
CA THR A 1012 14.56 -17.88 -51.17
C THR A 1012 15.39 -17.55 -49.90
N GLY A 1013 15.18 -18.07 -48.67
CA GLY A 1013 14.15 -18.95 -48.10
C GLY A 1013 14.65 -20.23 -47.37
N GLY A 1014 14.74 -20.25 -46.03
CA GLY A 1014 14.86 -21.50 -45.22
C GLY A 1014 15.70 -21.53 -43.91
N SER A 1015 15.02 -21.71 -42.77
CA SER A 1015 15.44 -22.40 -41.51
C SER A 1015 16.49 -21.84 -40.50
N ALA A 1016 16.18 -22.11 -39.21
CA ALA A 1016 17.03 -22.29 -38.01
C ALA A 1016 17.80 -21.13 -37.32
N GLY A 1017 17.49 -20.92 -36.04
CA GLY A 1017 18.48 -21.18 -34.96
C GLY A 1017 19.05 -20.02 -34.11
N THR A 1018 18.56 -19.91 -32.87
CA THR A 1018 19.33 -19.69 -31.61
C THR A 1018 20.25 -18.47 -31.38
N THR A 1019 19.84 -17.64 -30.41
CA THR A 1019 20.64 -17.12 -29.25
C THR A 1019 21.80 -16.11 -29.39
N THR A 1020 21.87 -15.23 -28.37
CA THR A 1020 23.07 -14.63 -27.71
C THR A 1020 23.23 -13.11 -27.85
N ALA A 1021 23.58 -12.49 -26.72
CA ALA A 1021 23.53 -11.07 -26.42
C ALA A 1021 24.70 -10.20 -26.97
N ARG A 1022 24.47 -8.86 -26.95
CA ARG A 1022 25.34 -7.78 -26.42
C ARG A 1022 26.83 -8.16 -26.19
N PRO A 1023 27.83 -7.41 -26.71
CA PRO A 1023 28.24 -6.17 -26.00
C PRO A 1023 29.01 -5.07 -26.80
N THR A 1024 29.50 -4.07 -26.05
CA THR A 1024 30.59 -3.10 -26.35
C THR A 1024 30.34 -2.05 -27.46
N GLU A 1025 30.84 -0.82 -27.42
CA GLU A 1025 31.60 0.04 -26.47
C GLU A 1025 31.51 1.48 -27.08
N SER A 1026 31.94 2.62 -26.52
CA SER A 1026 32.19 3.19 -25.19
C SER A 1026 32.91 4.52 -25.46
N THR A 1027 32.53 5.60 -24.77
CA THR A 1027 33.36 6.76 -24.34
C THR A 1027 34.53 7.28 -25.21
N THR A 1028 34.62 8.60 -25.41
CA THR A 1028 35.54 9.52 -24.67
C THR A 1028 35.43 10.97 -25.19
N ALA A 1029 35.66 11.96 -24.32
CA ALA A 1029 35.50 13.39 -24.58
C ALA A 1029 36.72 14.11 -25.18
N THR A 1030 36.50 15.32 -25.70
CA THR A 1030 37.50 16.42 -25.75
C THR A 1030 36.80 17.78 -25.59
N ALA A 1031 37.38 18.69 -24.81
CA ALA A 1031 36.92 20.07 -24.63
C ALA A 1031 37.68 21.06 -25.54
N THR A 1032 37.29 22.35 -25.56
CA THR A 1032 38.18 23.57 -25.56
C THR A 1032 37.48 24.85 -26.11
N THR A 1033 37.08 25.75 -25.20
CA THR A 1033 37.06 27.26 -25.23
C THR A 1033 36.51 28.10 -26.42
N ALA A 1034 35.63 29.07 -26.09
CA ALA A 1034 35.67 30.55 -26.37
C ALA A 1034 35.79 31.09 -27.84
N PRO A 1035 35.33 32.34 -28.20
CA PRO A 1035 35.25 33.56 -27.38
C PRO A 1035 34.05 34.54 -27.64
N THR A 1036 34.17 35.80 -27.19
CA THR A 1036 33.17 36.89 -27.11
C THR A 1036 33.22 37.94 -28.26
N SER A 1037 32.11 38.67 -28.50
CA SER A 1037 31.98 40.08 -29.03
C SER A 1037 30.50 40.41 -29.39
N GLU A 1038 29.92 41.63 -29.36
CA GLU A 1038 30.42 42.99 -29.02
C GLU A 1038 29.26 43.98 -28.60
N ARG A 1039 29.51 44.82 -27.57
CA ARG A 1039 29.09 46.26 -27.36
C ARG A 1039 27.62 46.76 -27.18
N THR A 1040 27.33 47.20 -25.93
CA THR A 1040 26.94 48.58 -25.41
C THR A 1040 26.10 49.57 -26.26
N PRO A 1041 25.16 50.37 -25.65
CA PRO A 1041 25.42 51.44 -24.64
C PRO A 1041 24.52 51.40 -23.35
N THR A 1042 24.96 51.82 -22.14
CA THR A 1042 24.96 53.19 -21.50
C THR A 1042 23.55 53.76 -21.19
N ALA A 1043 23.13 54.26 -20.01
CA ALA A 1043 23.73 55.10 -18.93
C ALA A 1043 23.01 54.89 -17.55
N THR A 1044 23.65 54.87 -16.36
CA THR A 1044 23.88 55.99 -15.36
C THR A 1044 22.63 56.83 -14.92
N ALA A 1045 22.41 57.27 -13.66
CA ALA A 1045 23.26 57.37 -12.44
C ALA A 1045 22.47 57.71 -11.11
N THR A 1046 23.13 57.54 -9.95
CA THR A 1046 23.03 58.32 -8.65
C THR A 1046 21.66 58.52 -7.96
N ALA A 1047 21.39 57.98 -6.76
CA ALA A 1047 21.95 58.26 -5.41
C ALA A 1047 21.20 59.31 -4.54
N ALA A 1048 21.23 59.06 -3.22
CA ALA A 1048 21.11 59.96 -2.06
C ALA A 1048 19.72 60.30 -1.45
N GLU A 1049 19.74 60.30 -0.11
CA GLU A 1049 18.70 60.71 0.83
C GLU A 1049 18.18 62.15 0.62
N THR A 1050 16.96 62.48 1.11
CA THR A 1050 16.81 63.21 2.41
C THR A 1050 15.36 63.57 2.80
N ALA A 1051 15.03 63.26 4.06
CA ALA A 1051 14.35 64.13 5.03
C ALA A 1051 12.84 64.54 4.94
N THR A 1052 12.17 64.32 6.09
CA THR A 1052 11.24 65.23 6.82
C THR A 1052 9.72 65.36 6.48
N ALA A 1053 8.90 64.68 7.31
CA ALA A 1053 8.16 65.26 8.47
C ALA A 1053 6.64 65.63 8.43
N THR A 1054 5.98 65.25 9.56
CA THR A 1054 4.97 65.99 10.39
C THR A 1054 3.42 65.91 10.22
N THR A 1055 2.77 65.75 11.40
CA THR A 1055 1.52 66.37 11.96
C THR A 1055 0.08 65.72 11.92
N ALA A 1056 -0.34 65.17 13.09
CA ALA A 1056 -1.37 65.69 14.04
C ALA A 1056 -2.89 65.26 14.06
N GLU A 1057 -3.31 64.65 15.19
CA GLU A 1057 -4.51 64.89 16.09
C GLU A 1057 -5.99 64.92 15.57
N PRO A 1058 -7.07 65.00 16.43
CA PRO A 1058 -7.29 64.75 17.90
C PRO A 1058 -8.49 63.75 18.18
N GLY A 1059 -9.12 63.51 19.37
CA GLY A 1059 -8.90 63.85 20.80
C GLY A 1059 -10.16 64.37 21.58
N ALA A 1060 -10.86 63.55 22.42
CA ALA A 1060 -11.98 63.95 23.34
C ALA A 1060 -12.34 62.89 24.44
N GLU A 1061 -12.21 63.13 25.76
CA GLU A 1061 -13.22 63.62 26.78
C GLU A 1061 -14.15 62.54 27.46
N ASN A 1062 -14.49 62.54 28.79
CA ASN A 1062 -13.89 63.16 30.01
C ASN A 1062 -14.53 62.76 31.40
N VAL A 1063 -13.70 62.48 32.45
CA VAL A 1063 -13.86 62.66 33.95
C VAL A 1063 -14.79 61.74 34.88
N PRO A 1064 -14.80 61.82 36.27
CA PRO A 1064 -14.55 60.70 37.25
C PRO A 1064 -15.67 60.51 38.35
N PRO A 1065 -15.52 60.26 39.71
CA PRO A 1065 -14.42 59.77 40.61
C PRO A 1065 -14.74 58.87 41.88
N GLN A 1066 -13.66 58.37 42.54
CA GLN A 1066 -13.44 58.09 44.01
C GLN A 1066 -14.02 56.84 44.75
N SER A 1067 -13.28 56.41 45.79
CA SER A 1067 -13.28 55.12 46.57
C SER A 1067 -13.97 55.25 47.98
N PRO A 1068 -13.78 54.41 49.05
CA PRO A 1068 -13.01 53.14 49.29
C PRO A 1068 -13.75 52.01 50.10
N GLY A 1069 -13.07 50.91 50.51
CA GLY A 1069 -13.53 50.01 51.60
C GLY A 1069 -12.82 48.64 51.77
N GLU A 1070 -12.38 48.31 52.99
CA GLU A 1070 -11.51 47.19 53.46
C GLU A 1070 -12.04 45.71 53.37
N ALA A 1071 -11.15 44.73 53.63
CA ALA A 1071 -11.39 43.28 53.80
C ALA A 1071 -11.62 42.86 55.29
N PRO A 1072 -11.97 41.60 55.68
CA PRO A 1072 -10.96 40.51 55.85
C PRO A 1072 -11.42 38.99 55.87
N GLY A 1073 -10.47 38.06 55.66
CA GLY A 1073 -10.15 36.93 56.59
C GLY A 1073 -10.85 35.53 56.55
N PHE A 1074 -10.00 34.47 56.61
CA PHE A 1074 -10.25 33.05 57.06
C PHE A 1074 -11.20 32.15 56.20
N GLY A 1075 -11.10 30.80 56.18
CA GLY A 1075 -10.08 29.86 56.68
C GLY A 1075 -10.51 28.36 56.75
N THR A 1076 -9.78 27.46 56.06
CA THR A 1076 -9.56 25.99 56.27
C THR A 1076 -10.69 24.91 56.29
N ALA A 1077 -10.44 23.84 55.49
CA ALA A 1077 -10.56 22.37 55.76
C ALA A 1077 -11.88 21.54 55.60
N ALA A 1078 -11.74 20.41 54.85
CA ALA A 1078 -12.27 19.03 55.02
C ALA A 1078 -13.80 18.73 55.09
N ALA A 1079 -14.35 17.58 54.62
CA ALA A 1079 -13.89 16.48 53.72
C ALA A 1079 -15.07 15.49 53.36
N LEU A 1080 -14.78 14.49 52.51
CA LEU A 1080 -15.23 13.07 52.57
C LEU A 1080 -16.39 12.49 51.68
N LEU A 1081 -16.04 11.38 50.99
CA LEU A 1081 -16.80 10.15 50.61
C LEU A 1081 -17.87 10.06 49.48
N ALA A 1082 -17.40 9.59 48.30
CA ALA A 1082 -17.82 8.41 47.49
C ALA A 1082 -19.29 8.05 47.17
N LEU A 1083 -19.55 7.69 45.88
CA LEU A 1083 -19.99 6.34 45.43
C LEU A 1083 -20.02 6.15 43.88
N LEU A 1084 -19.46 5.03 43.38
CA LEU A 1084 -19.70 4.33 42.07
C LEU A 1084 -19.52 5.11 40.73
N ALA A 1085 -18.98 4.55 39.62
CA ALA A 1085 -18.19 3.33 39.38
C ALA A 1085 -17.51 3.37 37.98
N ALA A 1086 -16.52 2.49 37.77
CA ALA A 1086 -15.76 2.12 36.54
C ALA A 1086 -16.50 2.19 35.18
N ALA A 1087 -15.84 2.34 34.02
CA ALA A 1087 -14.46 2.69 33.59
C ALA A 1087 -14.52 3.02 32.05
N ALA A 1088 -13.49 3.29 31.23
CA ALA A 1088 -12.01 3.35 31.30
C ALA A 1088 -11.54 4.62 30.50
N LEU A 1089 -10.32 4.92 29.99
CA LEU A 1089 -9.08 4.22 29.55
C LEU A 1089 -9.21 3.30 28.32
N ALA A 1090 -8.27 3.20 27.36
CA ALA A 1090 -7.18 4.09 26.90
C ALA A 1090 -7.63 4.74 25.55
N LEU A 1091 -7.18 5.90 25.05
CA LEU A 1091 -5.90 6.65 25.03
C LEU A 1091 -4.92 6.19 23.91
N ARG A 1092 -4.86 6.98 22.82
CA ARG A 1092 -3.88 6.97 21.70
C ARG A 1092 -3.62 5.59 21.06
N GLU A 1093 -4.06 5.32 19.83
CA GLU A 1093 -4.11 6.21 18.66
C GLU A 1093 -5.50 6.76 18.27
#